data_AF-A0A9N8EDV0-F1
#
_entry.id   AF-A0A9N8EDV0-F1
#
_cell.length_a   1.000
_cell.length_b   1.000
_cell.length_c   1.000
_cell.angle_alpha   90.00
_cell.angle_beta   90.00
_cell.angle_gamma   90.00
#
_symmetry.space_group_name_H-M   'P 1'
#
loop_
_entity.id
_entity.type
_entity.pdbx_description
1 polymer ?
#
loop_
_entity_poly.entity_id
_entity_poly.type
_entity_poly.pdbx_seq_one_letter_code
_entity_poly.pdbx_strand_id
1 'polypeptide(L)'
;MMMQEKPKEKKKAKDRDNILLSLDSDDSIDTRRQILSARARAAQEAADTEAALADAAVGRRRKGELSLAQTLDSSDEALAAIAVARRRKAELSLSQAVESSEEDEEDNTLEEDTPLLAQLTEEEAKARYEEAQKPKQMSRLQQKHQLQDKVPFHHKQYPPAETGESIEPPAYPSPVATNPPHWQTQFRASMQTTLQERRQNMNFYGMDYTPAPVHDFNTRRCDLPPVVNWPLAASNFSPIRTDGTSEPVACDGRDTFEDATGGATAVTAEAVMTGVDKKTNKKKSKSNTGRATPTGEKKKAAARNKQELHPALAAFRFEHKKRLLIGEEMNPRNKENPGPWKVAQFVEVGSEEQGNYNKFVLNDLTSDNLRKVASNFGCKALSSATKFDCRLKMASRCIQGEAYNLSEVPNSTTLAKDKKRHTYLRIINACFHPDHCERFITLNDRKTREDFEASGGGSPVKQFWVDVSEFVNDRENNEVLCHLHFSAEEEDERMHDIVCNMQPELNDFDQTTHASCAQMMKDAMRAREKVRFIAMKASGSHSSDFWSFCRMKTLTVHQGCKVPPEVAYYVDLMCQEHPAIEGAFEQYLKDDLRSDSTKIPESASLLTSSTSSLTAASSATRVNENMAKIFQNTSSGIIAIQAARAESDASRVEEERTTRQWAEYDRLAERVISLRESTRPGALQLLRNIAKRVRALEIDLNIAIEESIVCHLIPPSQDGQQEVRMMQVNEEEDEYDDGDIDDEVEKLVGIL
;
A
#
# COMPACT_ATOMS: atom_id res chain seq x y z
N MET A 1 55.28 24.20 33.94
CA MET A 1 54.90 23.51 35.18
C MET A 1 53.40 23.25 35.14
N MET A 2 52.98 22.15 34.52
CA MET A 2 51.64 21.53 34.64
C MET A 2 51.83 20.07 34.18
N MET A 3 51.71 19.13 35.11
CA MET A 3 51.87 17.69 34.88
C MET A 3 50.51 17.09 34.51
N GLN A 4 50.50 16.30 33.43
CA GLN A 4 49.39 15.43 33.07
C GLN A 4 49.56 14.06 33.74
N GLU A 5 48.56 13.66 34.53
CA GLU A 5 48.43 12.31 35.09
C GLU A 5 47.90 11.33 34.02
N LYS A 6 48.43 10.10 34.05
CA LYS A 6 47.93 8.93 33.31
C LYS A 6 47.29 7.96 34.30
N PRO A 7 46.15 7.32 34.01
CA PRO A 7 45.68 6.20 34.81
C PRO A 7 46.34 4.88 34.35
N LYS A 8 46.89 4.13 35.32
CA LYS A 8 47.26 2.73 35.19
C LYS A 8 46.21 1.89 35.90
N GLU A 9 45.43 1.11 35.18
CA GLU A 9 44.50 0.16 35.78
C GLU A 9 44.47 -1.16 34.98
N LYS A 10 45.39 -2.08 35.30
CA LYS A 10 45.32 -3.51 34.94
C LYS A 10 46.14 -4.34 35.93
N LYS A 11 45.59 -4.64 37.12
CA LYS A 11 46.05 -5.74 37.97
C LYS A 11 45.08 -6.06 39.13
N LYS A 12 43.85 -6.45 38.85
CA LYS A 12 42.94 -7.05 39.85
C LYS A 12 42.05 -8.11 39.19
N ALA A 13 42.63 -9.28 38.91
CA ALA A 13 41.85 -10.46 38.51
C ALA A 13 42.46 -11.78 39.00
N LYS A 14 43.63 -11.77 39.67
CA LYS A 14 44.33 -13.00 40.08
C LYS A 14 44.25 -13.32 41.58
N ASP A 15 43.62 -12.46 42.39
CA ASP A 15 43.55 -12.63 43.86
C ASP A 15 42.20 -13.14 44.37
N ARG A 16 41.23 -13.44 43.49
CA ARG A 16 39.91 -13.96 43.92
C ARG A 16 39.87 -15.47 44.18
N ASP A 17 40.80 -16.24 43.61
CA ASP A 17 40.79 -17.70 43.75
C ASP A 17 41.57 -18.21 44.97
N ASN A 18 42.28 -17.33 45.70
CA ASN A 18 43.14 -17.72 46.82
C ASN A 18 42.54 -17.48 48.21
N ILE A 19 41.28 -17.01 48.31
CA ILE A 19 40.59 -16.71 49.58
C ILE A 19 39.75 -17.91 50.09
N LEU A 20 39.59 -18.97 49.29
CA LEU A 20 38.70 -20.09 49.61
C LEU A 20 39.37 -21.29 50.32
N LEU A 21 40.64 -21.16 50.74
CA LEU A 21 41.42 -22.24 51.35
C LEU A 21 41.83 -22.01 52.82
N SER A 22 41.29 -21.00 53.50
CA SER A 22 41.69 -20.69 54.89
C SER A 22 40.53 -20.35 55.84
N LEU A 23 39.48 -21.17 55.88
CA LEU A 23 38.39 -21.04 56.85
C LEU A 23 38.14 -22.37 57.56
N ASP A 24 39.00 -22.69 58.53
CA ASP A 24 38.92 -23.84 59.44
C ASP A 24 38.11 -23.50 60.71
N SER A 25 36.86 -23.09 60.54
CA SER A 25 35.91 -22.93 61.66
C SER A 25 34.58 -23.58 61.30
N ASP A 26 33.90 -24.20 62.26
CA ASP A 26 32.71 -25.03 62.02
C ASP A 26 31.53 -24.23 61.40
N ASP A 27 31.49 -22.90 61.55
CA ASP A 27 30.53 -21.99 60.87
C ASP A 27 30.76 -21.88 59.34
N SER A 28 31.90 -22.40 58.84
CA SER A 28 32.28 -22.43 57.41
C SER A 28 31.50 -23.48 56.61
N ILE A 29 31.02 -24.55 57.25
CA ILE A 29 30.44 -25.70 56.54
C ILE A 29 29.10 -25.34 55.90
N ASP A 30 28.23 -24.62 56.60
CA ASP A 30 26.93 -24.22 56.07
C ASP A 30 27.06 -23.15 54.98
N THR A 31 27.99 -22.22 55.14
CA THR A 31 28.31 -21.23 54.10
C THR A 31 28.85 -21.90 52.85
N ARG A 32 29.70 -22.93 53.00
CA ARG A 32 30.23 -23.72 51.88
C ARG A 32 29.14 -24.56 51.21
N ARG A 33 28.20 -25.12 51.98
CA ARG A 33 27.01 -25.81 51.44
C ARG A 33 26.09 -24.86 50.65
N GLN A 34 25.86 -23.65 51.15
CA GLN A 34 25.07 -22.64 50.42
C GLN A 34 25.74 -22.22 49.12
N ILE A 35 27.06 -21.99 49.13
CA ILE A 35 27.82 -21.65 47.91
C ILE A 35 27.81 -22.80 46.90
N LEU A 36 27.97 -24.05 47.35
CA LEU A 36 27.90 -25.22 46.48
C LEU A 36 26.48 -25.44 45.92
N SER A 37 25.43 -25.21 46.72
CA SER A 37 24.04 -25.27 46.26
C SER A 37 23.75 -24.18 45.22
N ALA A 38 24.23 -22.95 45.44
CA ALA A 38 24.09 -21.86 44.48
C ALA A 38 24.83 -22.14 43.16
N ARG A 39 26.04 -22.72 43.23
CA ARG A 39 26.78 -23.16 42.04
C ARG A 39 26.09 -24.30 41.29
N ALA A 40 25.51 -25.26 42.01
CA ALA A 40 24.74 -26.34 41.39
C ALA A 40 23.50 -25.82 40.65
N ARG A 41 22.77 -24.85 41.22
CA ARG A 41 21.64 -24.19 40.55
C ARG A 41 22.08 -23.41 39.31
N ALA A 42 23.17 -22.64 39.41
CA ALA A 42 23.69 -21.90 38.26
C ALA A 42 24.19 -22.82 37.14
N ALA A 43 24.78 -23.98 37.48
CA ALA A 43 25.17 -24.99 36.51
C ALA A 43 23.96 -25.67 35.85
N GLN A 44 22.89 -25.93 36.61
CA GLN A 44 21.65 -26.47 36.06
C GLN A 44 20.97 -25.47 35.12
N GLU A 45 20.89 -24.19 35.49
CA GLU A 45 20.31 -23.14 34.64
C GLU A 45 21.13 -22.94 33.35
N ALA A 46 22.46 -23.08 33.42
CA ALA A 46 23.31 -23.09 32.23
C ALA A 46 23.05 -24.32 31.34
N ALA A 47 22.86 -25.50 31.92
CA ALA A 47 22.53 -26.71 31.16
C ALA A 47 21.14 -26.63 30.51
N ASP A 48 20.14 -26.10 31.22
CA ASP A 48 18.78 -25.94 30.71
C ASP A 48 18.71 -24.90 29.59
N THR A 49 19.50 -23.82 29.67
CA THR A 49 19.63 -22.84 28.60
C THR A 49 20.35 -23.39 27.38
N GLU A 50 21.38 -24.23 27.56
CA GLU A 50 22.05 -24.93 26.47
C GLU A 50 21.12 -25.95 25.77
N ALA A 51 20.33 -26.69 26.55
CA ALA A 51 19.31 -27.60 26.03
C ALA A 51 18.22 -26.86 25.22
N ALA A 52 17.74 -25.72 25.73
CA ALA A 52 16.77 -24.88 25.02
C ALA A 52 17.33 -24.30 23.71
N LEU A 53 18.62 -23.93 23.68
CA LEU A 53 19.30 -23.48 22.47
C LEU A 53 19.47 -24.63 21.45
N ALA A 54 19.74 -25.84 21.92
CA ALA A 54 19.82 -27.04 21.07
C ALA A 54 18.46 -27.37 20.43
N ASP A 55 17.37 -27.35 21.20
CA ASP A 55 16.01 -27.55 20.68
C ASP A 55 15.61 -26.45 19.69
N ALA A 56 15.96 -25.19 19.97
CA ALA A 56 15.75 -24.09 19.03
C ALA A 56 16.56 -24.23 17.73
N ALA A 57 17.70 -24.92 17.76
CA ALA A 57 18.49 -25.23 16.57
C ALA A 57 17.86 -26.39 15.76
N VAL A 58 17.34 -27.42 16.42
CA VAL A 58 16.60 -28.52 15.78
C VAL A 58 15.30 -28.01 15.14
N GLY A 59 14.56 -27.12 15.81
CA GLY A 59 13.38 -26.46 15.26
C GLY A 59 13.69 -25.60 14.02
N ARG A 60 14.86 -24.93 13.98
CA ARG A 60 15.32 -24.19 12.79
C ARG A 60 15.67 -25.10 11.62
N ARG A 61 16.26 -26.28 11.85
CA ARG A 61 16.51 -27.28 10.79
C ARG A 61 15.21 -27.82 10.21
N ARG A 62 14.24 -28.20 11.06
CA ARG A 62 12.92 -28.68 10.59
C ARG A 62 12.14 -27.63 9.81
N LYS A 63 12.23 -26.35 10.18
CA LYS A 63 11.64 -25.24 9.40
C LYS A 63 12.31 -25.05 8.04
N GLY A 64 13.64 -25.24 7.96
CA GLY A 64 14.35 -25.23 6.68
C GLY A 64 13.94 -26.38 5.75
N GLU A 65 13.73 -27.58 6.30
CA GLU A 65 13.27 -28.75 5.55
C GLU A 65 11.81 -28.61 5.08
N LEU A 66 10.93 -28.03 5.91
CA LEU A 66 9.55 -27.69 5.53
C LEU A 66 9.48 -26.59 4.46
N SER A 67 10.38 -25.61 4.51
CA SER A 67 10.50 -24.58 3.47
C SER A 67 10.97 -25.16 2.13
N LEU A 68 11.81 -26.19 2.14
CA LEU A 68 12.27 -26.88 0.94
C LEU A 68 11.18 -27.78 0.32
N ALA A 69 10.33 -28.37 1.16
CA ALA A 69 9.16 -29.13 0.72
C ALA A 69 8.08 -28.22 0.11
N GLN A 70 7.84 -27.03 0.68
CA GLN A 70 6.90 -26.04 0.13
C GLN A 70 7.36 -25.45 -1.22
N THR A 71 8.68 -25.38 -1.48
CA THR A 71 9.18 -25.00 -2.81
C THR A 71 8.98 -26.08 -3.87
N LEU A 72 8.82 -27.35 -3.49
CA LEU A 72 8.54 -28.44 -4.43
C LEU A 72 7.06 -28.48 -4.86
N ASP A 73 6.12 -28.08 -4.00
CA ASP A 73 4.70 -27.93 -4.39
C ASP A 73 4.46 -26.70 -5.30
N SER A 74 5.33 -25.68 -5.25
CA SER A 74 5.26 -24.50 -6.15
C SER A 74 5.66 -24.79 -7.61
N SER A 75 6.24 -25.97 -7.88
CA SER A 75 6.58 -26.44 -9.24
C SER A 75 5.34 -26.64 -10.11
N ASP A 76 4.27 -27.20 -9.53
CA ASP A 76 3.04 -27.49 -10.27
C ASP A 76 2.24 -26.21 -10.55
N GLU A 77 2.31 -25.23 -9.65
CA GLU A 77 1.73 -23.91 -9.83
C GLU A 77 2.49 -23.08 -10.89
N ALA A 78 3.82 -23.22 -10.96
CA ALA A 78 4.64 -22.65 -12.03
C ALA A 78 4.35 -23.29 -13.40
N LEU A 79 4.12 -24.61 -13.45
CA LEU A 79 3.72 -25.30 -14.68
C LEU A 79 2.32 -24.87 -15.16
N ALA A 80 1.38 -24.64 -14.24
CA ALA A 80 0.07 -24.09 -14.56
C ALA A 80 0.15 -22.65 -15.10
N ALA A 81 0.98 -21.79 -14.50
CA ALA A 81 1.22 -20.43 -14.98
C ALA A 81 1.86 -20.39 -16.38
N ILE A 82 2.80 -21.31 -16.66
CA ILE A 82 3.41 -21.46 -17.99
C ILE A 82 2.37 -21.93 -19.02
N ALA A 83 1.44 -22.80 -18.64
CA ALA A 83 0.36 -23.24 -19.52
C ALA A 83 -0.61 -22.10 -19.87
N VAL A 84 -0.98 -21.26 -18.89
CA VAL A 84 -1.82 -20.06 -19.11
C VAL A 84 -1.12 -19.03 -19.99
N ALA A 85 0.17 -18.79 -19.79
CA ALA A 85 0.97 -17.89 -20.62
C ALA A 85 1.08 -18.38 -22.08
N ARG A 86 1.21 -19.70 -22.29
CA ARG A 86 1.21 -20.30 -23.63
C ARG A 86 -0.14 -20.16 -24.33
N ARG A 87 -1.25 -20.26 -23.59
CA ARG A 87 -2.60 -20.06 -24.13
C ARG A 87 -2.83 -18.61 -24.58
N ARG A 88 -2.48 -17.62 -23.75
CA ARG A 88 -2.57 -16.20 -24.12
C ARG A 88 -1.71 -15.85 -25.33
N LYS A 89 -0.52 -16.45 -25.44
CA LYS A 89 0.34 -16.26 -26.62
C LYS A 89 -0.28 -16.85 -27.90
N ALA A 90 -0.96 -18.00 -27.81
CA ALA A 90 -1.69 -18.58 -28.93
C ALA A 90 -2.90 -17.73 -29.35
N GLU A 91 -3.63 -17.16 -28.39
CA GLU A 91 -4.76 -16.25 -28.64
C GLU A 91 -4.30 -14.96 -29.34
N LEU A 92 -3.19 -14.36 -28.90
CA LEU A 92 -2.59 -13.19 -29.55
C LEU A 92 -2.09 -13.47 -30.98
N SER A 93 -1.49 -14.65 -31.21
CA SER A 93 -1.09 -15.06 -32.57
C SER A 93 -2.29 -15.33 -33.48
N LEU A 94 -3.44 -15.73 -32.93
CA LEU A 94 -4.67 -15.89 -33.70
C LEU A 94 -5.28 -14.53 -34.06
N SER A 95 -5.30 -13.57 -33.12
CA SER A 95 -5.76 -12.21 -33.38
C SER A 95 -4.91 -11.48 -34.44
N GLN A 96 -3.58 -11.63 -34.38
CA GLN A 96 -2.69 -11.08 -35.41
C GLN A 96 -2.87 -11.75 -36.79
N ALA A 97 -3.23 -13.04 -36.82
CA ALA A 97 -3.50 -13.73 -38.09
C ALA A 97 -4.82 -13.25 -38.74
N VAL A 98 -5.82 -12.89 -37.93
CA VAL A 98 -7.09 -12.33 -38.41
C VAL A 98 -6.90 -10.91 -38.95
N GLU A 99 -6.13 -10.06 -38.25
CA GLU A 99 -5.81 -8.69 -38.72
C GLU A 99 -4.94 -8.69 -39.99
N SER A 100 -4.14 -9.73 -40.23
CA SER A 100 -3.33 -9.85 -41.46
C SER A 100 -4.08 -10.34 -42.70
N SER A 101 -5.39 -10.61 -42.61
CA SER A 101 -6.20 -11.10 -43.73
C SER A 101 -7.20 -10.09 -44.31
N GLU A 102 -7.22 -8.86 -43.80
CA GLU A 102 -8.15 -7.79 -44.25
C GLU A 102 -7.53 -6.78 -45.25
N GLU A 103 -6.29 -6.97 -45.69
CA GLU A 103 -5.67 -6.14 -46.72
C GLU A 103 -5.36 -6.98 -47.97
N ASP A 104 -6.37 -7.23 -48.82
CA ASP A 104 -6.21 -7.51 -50.27
C ASP A 104 -7.57 -7.86 -50.92
N GLU A 105 -8.53 -6.93 -51.05
CA GLU A 105 -9.56 -6.99 -52.11
C GLU A 105 -10.08 -5.57 -52.47
N GLU A 106 -9.60 -5.01 -53.58
CA GLU A 106 -10.28 -3.96 -54.35
C GLU A 106 -10.65 -4.50 -55.75
N ASP A 107 -11.80 -4.04 -56.25
CA ASP A 107 -12.41 -4.22 -57.59
C ASP A 107 -13.14 -5.54 -57.91
N ASN A 108 -14.44 -5.59 -57.57
CA ASN A 108 -15.47 -5.73 -58.60
C ASN A 108 -16.89 -5.39 -58.12
N THR A 109 -17.58 -4.64 -58.97
CA THR A 109 -18.98 -4.22 -58.89
C THR A 109 -19.98 -5.37 -59.03
N LEU A 110 -21.00 -5.46 -58.16
CA LEU A 110 -22.44 -5.69 -58.48
C LEU A 110 -23.27 -5.93 -57.19
N GLU A 111 -24.57 -5.76 -57.35
CA GLU A 111 -25.62 -5.47 -56.37
C GLU A 111 -26.00 -6.59 -55.37
N GLU A 112 -26.79 -6.15 -54.37
CA GLU A 112 -27.85 -6.84 -53.59
C GLU A 112 -27.53 -7.54 -52.24
N ASP A 113 -28.16 -6.96 -51.20
CA ASP A 113 -28.79 -7.56 -50.01
C ASP A 113 -28.17 -8.82 -49.37
N THR A 114 -27.41 -8.66 -48.27
CA THR A 114 -27.54 -9.50 -47.04
C THR A 114 -26.56 -9.09 -45.92
N PRO A 115 -27.08 -8.66 -44.74
CA PRO A 115 -26.38 -8.96 -43.49
C PRO A 115 -27.35 -9.36 -42.35
N LEU A 116 -28.33 -10.21 -42.62
CA LEU A 116 -29.24 -10.76 -41.59
C LEU A 116 -29.05 -12.26 -41.31
N LEU A 117 -28.28 -13.00 -42.13
CA LEU A 117 -28.11 -14.44 -41.95
C LEU A 117 -27.02 -14.82 -40.93
N ALA A 118 -26.02 -13.99 -40.69
CA ALA A 118 -24.93 -14.33 -39.77
C ALA A 118 -25.35 -14.25 -38.30
N GLN A 119 -26.14 -13.24 -37.91
CA GLN A 119 -26.61 -13.09 -36.52
C GLN A 119 -27.64 -14.16 -36.12
N LEU A 120 -28.45 -14.65 -37.07
CA LEU A 120 -29.41 -15.74 -36.82
C LEU A 120 -28.71 -17.07 -36.49
N THR A 121 -27.52 -17.34 -37.05
CA THR A 121 -26.81 -18.60 -36.77
C THR A 121 -26.18 -18.66 -35.38
N GLU A 122 -25.81 -17.51 -34.81
CA GLU A 122 -25.20 -17.44 -33.47
C GLU A 122 -26.28 -17.54 -32.37
N GLU A 123 -27.44 -16.89 -32.55
CA GLU A 123 -28.58 -17.06 -31.65
C GLU A 123 -29.16 -18.48 -31.71
N GLU A 124 -29.28 -19.09 -32.90
CA GLU A 124 -29.71 -20.49 -33.01
C GLU A 124 -28.71 -21.46 -32.36
N ALA A 125 -27.41 -21.20 -32.46
CA ALA A 125 -26.39 -22.01 -31.80
C ALA A 125 -26.48 -21.91 -30.26
N LYS A 126 -26.73 -20.70 -29.74
CA LYS A 126 -26.92 -20.46 -28.30
C LYS A 126 -28.20 -21.10 -27.78
N ALA A 127 -29.31 -21.00 -28.53
CA ALA A 127 -30.58 -21.62 -28.18
C ALA A 127 -30.48 -23.16 -28.15
N ARG A 128 -29.79 -23.77 -29.13
CA ARG A 128 -29.57 -25.23 -29.15
C ARG A 128 -28.67 -25.71 -28.01
N TYR A 129 -27.71 -24.88 -27.58
CA TYR A 129 -26.86 -25.19 -26.42
C TYR A 129 -27.65 -25.15 -25.10
N GLU A 130 -28.51 -24.16 -24.91
CA GLU A 130 -29.39 -24.08 -23.73
C GLU A 130 -30.44 -25.20 -23.71
N GLU A 131 -31.00 -25.56 -24.87
CA GLU A 131 -31.96 -26.66 -24.97
C GLU A 131 -31.30 -28.02 -24.65
N ALA A 132 -30.04 -28.22 -25.04
CA ALA A 132 -29.26 -29.40 -24.68
C ALA A 132 -28.91 -29.50 -23.17
N GLN A 133 -29.00 -28.40 -22.41
CA GLN A 133 -28.76 -28.37 -20.96
C GLN A 133 -30.01 -28.73 -20.13
N LYS A 134 -31.22 -28.53 -20.66
CA LYS A 134 -32.49 -28.79 -19.95
C LYS A 134 -32.67 -30.24 -19.43
N PRO A 135 -32.28 -31.31 -20.17
CA PRO A 135 -32.44 -32.68 -19.66
C PRO A 135 -31.56 -32.96 -18.43
N LYS A 136 -30.38 -32.34 -18.33
CA LYS A 136 -29.46 -32.50 -17.20
C LYS A 136 -29.97 -31.81 -15.94
N GLN A 137 -30.65 -30.67 -16.08
CA GLN A 137 -31.27 -29.97 -14.96
C GLN A 137 -32.52 -30.68 -14.44
N MET A 138 -33.36 -31.20 -15.34
CA MET A 138 -34.53 -32.01 -14.97
C MET A 138 -34.15 -33.32 -14.27
N SER A 139 -33.06 -33.97 -14.71
CA SER A 139 -32.55 -35.18 -14.05
C SER A 139 -32.09 -34.91 -12.61
N ARG A 140 -31.41 -33.77 -12.36
CA ARG A 140 -31.01 -33.36 -11.00
C ARG A 140 -32.19 -33.00 -10.10
N LEU A 141 -33.23 -32.36 -10.64
CA LEU A 141 -34.45 -32.04 -9.90
C LEU A 141 -35.27 -33.29 -9.55
N GLN A 142 -35.39 -34.26 -10.46
CA GLN A 142 -36.04 -35.54 -10.18
C GLN A 142 -35.28 -36.36 -9.14
N GLN A 143 -33.94 -36.31 -9.16
CA GLN A 143 -33.10 -37.00 -8.16
C GLN A 143 -33.22 -36.35 -6.77
N LYS A 144 -33.47 -35.03 -6.71
CA LYS A 144 -33.70 -34.28 -5.46
C LYS A 144 -35.07 -34.60 -4.86
N HIS A 145 -36.11 -34.75 -5.69
CA HIS A 145 -37.44 -35.17 -5.23
C HIS A 145 -37.49 -36.62 -4.71
N GLN A 146 -36.77 -37.55 -5.35
CA GLN A 146 -36.72 -38.95 -4.88
C GLN A 146 -36.00 -39.14 -3.53
N LEU A 147 -35.22 -38.16 -3.07
CA LEU A 147 -34.54 -38.20 -1.78
C LEU A 147 -35.36 -37.59 -0.63
N GLN A 148 -36.42 -36.83 -0.92
CA GLN A 148 -37.29 -36.23 0.11
C GLN A 148 -38.40 -37.17 0.61
N ASP A 149 -38.77 -38.20 -0.17
CA ASP A 149 -39.88 -39.11 0.16
C ASP A 149 -39.51 -40.29 1.10
N LYS A 150 -38.30 -40.31 1.69
CA LYS A 150 -37.83 -41.43 2.54
C LYS A 150 -37.48 -41.03 3.97
N VAL A 151 -38.37 -40.31 4.66
CA VAL A 151 -38.28 -40.16 6.12
C VAL A 151 -39.62 -40.49 6.78
N PRO A 152 -39.74 -41.59 7.55
CA PRO A 152 -40.97 -41.91 8.26
C PRO A 152 -41.09 -41.05 9.52
N PHE A 153 -42.09 -40.16 9.55
CA PHE A 153 -42.46 -39.40 10.75
C PHE A 153 -43.25 -40.30 11.72
N HIS A 154 -42.66 -40.61 12.87
CA HIS A 154 -43.39 -41.14 14.02
C HIS A 154 -44.07 -39.99 14.78
N HIS A 155 -45.40 -39.93 14.69
CA HIS A 155 -46.23 -39.00 15.44
C HIS A 155 -46.47 -39.55 16.87
N LYS A 156 -45.89 -38.91 17.89
CA LYS A 156 -46.28 -39.09 19.29
C LYS A 156 -47.12 -37.89 19.72
N GLN A 157 -48.38 -38.16 20.07
CA GLN A 157 -49.30 -37.20 20.67
C GLN A 157 -48.89 -36.88 22.10
N TYR A 158 -48.88 -35.59 22.46
CA TYR A 158 -48.91 -35.09 23.83
C TYR A 158 -50.08 -34.10 23.98
N PRO A 159 -50.69 -34.01 25.19
CA PRO A 159 -51.97 -33.35 25.43
C PRO A 159 -51.84 -31.81 25.57
N PRO A 160 -52.96 -31.06 25.45
CA PRO A 160 -52.94 -29.61 25.47
C PRO A 160 -52.81 -29.07 26.90
N ALA A 161 -51.93 -28.08 27.08
CA ALA A 161 -51.83 -27.27 28.28
C ALA A 161 -52.66 -25.98 28.12
N GLU A 162 -53.17 -25.54 29.25
CA GLU A 162 -54.23 -24.57 29.45
C GLU A 162 -53.86 -23.12 29.11
N THR A 163 -54.91 -22.36 28.83
CA THR A 163 -54.99 -20.92 28.57
C THR A 163 -54.35 -20.06 29.67
N GLY A 164 -53.45 -19.16 29.28
CA GLY A 164 -52.90 -18.09 30.12
C GLY A 164 -52.83 -16.78 29.33
N GLU A 165 -53.20 -15.70 30.01
CA GLU A 165 -53.61 -14.38 29.52
C GLU A 165 -52.61 -13.64 28.63
N SER A 166 -53.16 -12.96 27.61
CA SER A 166 -52.47 -12.05 26.70
C SER A 166 -52.32 -10.67 27.34
N ILE A 167 -51.09 -10.19 27.47
CA ILE A 167 -50.76 -8.80 27.80
C ILE A 167 -50.22 -8.15 26.53
N GLU A 168 -50.90 -7.11 26.05
CA GLU A 168 -50.52 -6.29 24.90
C GLU A 168 -49.20 -5.53 25.16
N PRO A 169 -48.25 -5.51 24.22
CA PRO A 169 -47.10 -4.62 24.29
C PRO A 169 -47.46 -3.20 23.81
N PRO A 170 -46.85 -2.14 24.40
CA PRO A 170 -47.16 -0.76 24.05
C PRO A 170 -46.60 -0.36 22.68
N ALA A 171 -47.35 0.50 21.99
CA ALA A 171 -47.05 1.07 20.68
C ALA A 171 -45.72 1.86 20.67
N TYR A 172 -44.88 1.59 19.67
CA TYR A 172 -43.73 2.43 19.31
C TYR A 172 -44.18 3.59 18.40
N PRO A 173 -43.65 4.82 18.59
CA PRO A 173 -43.92 5.93 17.68
C PRO A 173 -43.12 5.79 16.37
N SER A 174 -43.77 6.13 15.25
CA SER A 174 -43.18 6.19 13.91
C SER A 174 -42.02 7.20 13.82
N PRO A 175 -41.00 6.96 12.97
CA PRO A 175 -39.88 7.86 12.79
C PRO A 175 -40.32 9.14 12.06
N VAL A 176 -39.97 10.28 12.65
CA VAL A 176 -40.10 11.62 12.08
C VAL A 176 -39.11 11.78 10.92
N ALA A 177 -39.59 12.30 9.79
CA ALA A 177 -38.77 12.65 8.63
C ALA A 177 -37.66 13.64 9.04
N THR A 178 -36.40 13.22 8.93
CA THR A 178 -35.24 14.08 9.18
C THR A 178 -34.89 14.87 7.92
N ASN A 179 -34.81 16.19 8.06
CA ASN A 179 -34.27 17.10 7.04
C ASN A 179 -32.84 16.68 6.61
N PRO A 180 -32.43 16.98 5.36
CA PRO A 180 -31.10 16.66 4.87
C PRO A 180 -30.00 17.31 5.74
N PRO A 181 -28.83 16.66 5.89
CA PRO A 181 -27.79 17.13 6.78
C PRO A 181 -27.21 18.49 6.34
N HIS A 182 -26.98 19.36 7.31
CA HIS A 182 -26.55 20.76 7.19
C HIS A 182 -25.36 20.99 6.22
N TRP A 183 -24.46 20.01 6.10
CA TRP A 183 -23.28 20.11 5.24
C TRP A 183 -23.61 20.10 3.74
N GLN A 184 -24.68 19.41 3.29
CA GLN A 184 -25.11 19.45 1.88
C GLN A 184 -25.60 20.85 1.47
N THR A 185 -26.25 21.56 2.41
CA THR A 185 -26.69 22.95 2.19
C THR A 185 -25.50 23.90 2.16
N GLN A 186 -24.50 23.68 3.03
CA GLN A 186 -23.26 24.47 3.04
C GLN A 186 -22.40 24.26 1.78
N PHE A 187 -22.30 23.02 1.28
CA PHE A 187 -21.54 22.72 0.06
C PHE A 187 -22.17 23.37 -1.19
N ARG A 188 -23.50 23.26 -1.34
CA ARG A 188 -24.24 23.95 -2.43
C ARG A 188 -24.05 25.48 -2.37
N ALA A 189 -24.11 26.06 -1.17
CA ALA A 189 -23.91 27.50 -0.99
C ALA A 189 -22.46 27.94 -1.33
N SER A 190 -21.45 27.14 -0.96
CA SER A 190 -20.04 27.43 -1.26
C SER A 190 -19.75 27.41 -2.77
N MET A 191 -20.30 26.42 -3.49
CA MET A 191 -20.17 26.29 -4.95
C MET A 191 -20.85 27.45 -5.69
N GLN A 192 -22.06 27.84 -5.28
CA GLN A 192 -22.76 28.99 -5.85
C GLN A 192 -21.98 30.30 -5.63
N THR A 193 -21.37 30.47 -4.46
CA THR A 193 -20.55 31.65 -4.13
C THR A 193 -19.32 31.73 -5.03
N THR A 194 -18.65 30.60 -5.27
CA THR A 194 -17.46 30.52 -6.15
C THR A 194 -17.79 30.85 -7.61
N LEU A 195 -18.94 30.37 -8.10
CA LEU A 195 -19.44 30.72 -9.44
C LEU A 195 -19.80 32.20 -9.56
N GLN A 196 -20.38 32.79 -8.51
CA GLN A 196 -20.72 34.21 -8.46
C GLN A 196 -19.48 35.11 -8.42
N GLU A 197 -18.43 34.75 -7.66
CA GLU A 197 -17.15 35.46 -7.66
C GLU A 197 -16.44 35.41 -9.01
N ARG A 198 -16.46 34.25 -9.69
CA ARG A 198 -15.94 34.13 -11.07
C ARG A 198 -16.70 35.01 -12.06
N ARG A 199 -18.02 35.15 -11.93
CA ARG A 199 -18.83 36.09 -12.74
C ARG A 199 -18.45 37.55 -12.48
N GLN A 200 -18.23 37.94 -11.23
CA GLN A 200 -17.81 39.31 -10.91
C GLN A 200 -16.42 39.64 -11.49
N ASN A 201 -15.50 38.67 -11.47
CA ASN A 201 -14.18 38.83 -12.10
C ASN A 201 -14.25 38.89 -13.63
N MET A 202 -15.20 38.20 -14.27
CA MET A 202 -15.42 38.27 -15.72
C MET A 202 -16.01 39.63 -16.16
N ASN A 203 -16.92 40.21 -15.37
CA ASN A 203 -17.47 41.54 -15.67
C ASN A 203 -16.46 42.67 -15.51
N PHE A 204 -15.36 42.47 -14.75
CA PHE A 204 -14.32 43.47 -14.56
C PHE A 204 -13.42 43.69 -15.80
N TYR A 205 -13.44 42.76 -16.77
CA TYR A 205 -12.67 42.86 -18.03
C TYR A 205 -13.49 43.35 -19.22
N GLY A 206 -14.78 43.71 -19.02
CA GLY A 206 -15.63 44.32 -20.04
C GLY A 206 -15.33 45.81 -20.23
N MET A 207 -14.22 46.15 -20.90
CA MET A 207 -13.95 47.51 -21.38
C MET A 207 -14.95 47.89 -22.49
N ASP A 208 -15.75 48.92 -22.22
CA ASP A 208 -16.64 49.60 -23.17
C ASP A 208 -15.88 50.08 -24.41
N TYR A 209 -16.06 49.41 -25.54
CA TYR A 209 -15.69 49.93 -26.85
C TYR A 209 -16.85 50.75 -27.42
N THR A 210 -16.84 52.06 -27.21
CA THR A 210 -17.62 53.01 -28.02
C THR A 210 -16.91 53.26 -29.36
N PRO A 211 -17.55 53.04 -30.52
CA PRO A 211 -16.94 53.35 -31.81
C PRO A 211 -17.05 54.85 -32.10
N ALA A 212 -15.92 55.52 -32.30
CA ALA A 212 -15.86 56.90 -32.79
C ALA A 212 -15.93 56.92 -34.34
N PRO A 213 -16.53 57.98 -34.94
CA PRO A 213 -16.95 57.99 -36.33
C PRO A 213 -15.81 58.31 -37.31
N VAL A 214 -16.00 57.83 -38.53
CA VAL A 214 -15.17 58.02 -39.72
C VAL A 214 -15.05 59.50 -40.09
N HIS A 215 -13.82 60.01 -40.22
CA HIS A 215 -13.51 61.20 -40.99
C HIS A 215 -12.12 61.13 -41.66
N ASP A 216 -12.02 61.89 -42.75
CA ASP A 216 -11.17 61.76 -43.92
C ASP A 216 -9.65 61.88 -43.80
N PHE A 217 -9.01 61.30 -44.82
CA PHE A 217 -7.66 61.56 -45.33
C PHE A 217 -7.25 63.05 -45.32
N ASN A 218 -6.09 63.37 -44.72
CA ASN A 218 -4.93 63.92 -45.46
C ASN A 218 -3.65 64.11 -44.61
N THR A 219 -2.54 63.68 -45.21
CA THR A 219 -1.13 64.13 -45.07
C THR A 219 -0.71 64.97 -43.85
N ARG A 220 0.30 64.48 -43.11
CA ARG A 220 1.57 65.21 -42.84
C ARG A 220 2.64 64.32 -42.17
N ARG A 221 3.85 64.43 -42.72
CA ARG A 221 5.15 63.99 -42.16
C ARG A 221 5.44 64.69 -40.82
N CYS A 222 6.18 64.00 -39.95
CA CYS A 222 7.32 64.44 -39.10
C CYS A 222 7.52 63.36 -38.02
N ASP A 223 8.57 62.55 -38.07
CA ASP A 223 9.93 62.76 -37.53
C ASP A 223 10.13 61.93 -36.25
N LEU A 224 10.78 60.77 -36.42
CA LEU A 224 11.28 59.89 -35.35
C LEU A 224 12.65 60.37 -34.85
N PRO A 225 12.93 60.37 -33.55
CA PRO A 225 14.30 60.35 -33.03
C PRO A 225 14.82 58.90 -32.83
N PRO A 226 16.16 58.70 -32.83
CA PRO A 226 16.77 57.42 -33.18
C PRO A 226 16.93 56.45 -32.00
N VAL A 227 16.92 55.17 -32.39
CA VAL A 227 17.22 53.96 -31.64
C VAL A 227 18.67 53.97 -31.14
N VAL A 228 18.85 53.72 -29.83
CA VAL A 228 20.15 53.40 -29.22
C VAL A 228 20.33 51.88 -29.25
N ASN A 229 21.35 51.44 -29.98
CA ASN A 229 21.81 50.06 -30.10
C ASN A 229 22.43 49.55 -28.78
N TRP A 230 21.96 48.40 -28.30
CA TRP A 230 22.72 47.49 -27.42
C TRP A 230 23.04 46.21 -28.21
N PRO A 231 24.30 45.70 -28.24
CA PRO A 231 24.64 44.54 -29.05
C PRO A 231 24.26 43.23 -28.34
N LEU A 232 23.45 42.43 -29.04
CA LEU A 232 23.24 41.01 -28.80
C LEU A 232 24.51 40.23 -29.21
N ALA A 233 25.08 39.51 -28.25
CA ALA A 233 26.10 38.50 -28.52
C ALA A 233 25.43 37.26 -29.13
N ALA A 234 25.86 36.91 -30.35
CA ALA A 234 25.41 35.73 -31.08
C ALA A 234 26.04 34.45 -30.51
N SER A 235 25.20 33.49 -30.13
CA SER A 235 25.60 32.09 -29.94
C SER A 235 25.33 31.32 -31.24
N ASN A 236 26.40 30.86 -31.88
CA ASN A 236 26.36 29.94 -33.02
C ASN A 236 25.82 28.58 -32.58
N PHE A 237 24.70 28.15 -33.17
CA PHE A 237 24.29 26.73 -33.20
C PHE A 237 24.22 26.28 -34.66
N SER A 238 25.09 25.35 -35.03
CA SER A 238 25.03 24.63 -36.30
C SER A 238 24.11 23.41 -36.14
N PRO A 239 23.30 23.05 -37.16
CA PRO A 239 22.41 21.89 -37.10
C PRO A 239 23.15 20.60 -37.49
N ILE A 240 22.99 19.55 -36.70
CA ILE A 240 23.46 18.19 -37.02
C ILE A 240 22.42 17.49 -37.90
N ARG A 241 22.89 17.04 -39.06
CA ARG A 241 22.21 16.13 -40.01
C ARG A 241 21.98 14.75 -39.37
N THR A 242 20.82 14.19 -39.59
CA THR A 242 20.50 12.78 -39.33
C THR A 242 20.30 12.04 -40.65
N ASP A 243 21.30 11.23 -41.02
CA ASP A 243 21.20 10.02 -41.84
C ASP A 243 21.88 8.94 -40.97
N GLY A 244 21.50 7.69 -40.81
CA GLY A 244 20.54 6.78 -41.42
C GLY A 244 21.03 5.36 -41.06
N THR A 245 20.12 4.41 -40.88
CA THR A 245 20.31 2.94 -41.00
C THR A 245 21.40 2.21 -40.18
N SER A 246 20.97 1.37 -39.23
CA SER A 246 21.58 0.05 -38.99
C SER A 246 20.62 -0.91 -38.26
N GLU A 247 20.57 -2.14 -38.78
CA GLU A 247 19.74 -3.30 -38.44
C GLU A 247 19.87 -3.80 -36.98
N PRO A 248 18.88 -4.56 -36.45
CA PRO A 248 18.99 -5.21 -35.14
C PRO A 248 19.67 -6.58 -35.24
N VAL A 249 20.85 -6.70 -34.62
CA VAL A 249 21.53 -7.98 -34.37
C VAL A 249 20.97 -8.62 -33.10
N ALA A 250 20.49 -9.86 -33.24
CA ALA A 250 20.09 -10.73 -32.14
C ALA A 250 21.30 -11.16 -31.30
N CYS A 251 21.18 -11.08 -29.97
CA CYS A 251 22.13 -11.68 -29.04
C CYS A 251 21.37 -12.57 -28.05
N ASP A 252 21.39 -13.88 -28.32
CA ASP A 252 21.30 -14.93 -27.31
C ASP A 252 22.52 -14.87 -26.38
N GLY A 253 22.33 -15.14 -25.10
CA GLY A 253 23.43 -15.23 -24.14
C GLY A 253 22.99 -15.43 -22.70
N ARG A 254 22.58 -16.67 -22.37
CA ARG A 254 22.62 -17.20 -21.01
C ARG A 254 24.06 -17.19 -20.51
N ASP A 255 24.29 -16.74 -19.29
CA ASP A 255 25.41 -17.22 -18.48
C ASP A 255 24.99 -17.37 -17.02
N THR A 256 25.00 -18.63 -16.59
CA THR A 256 24.89 -19.12 -15.22
C THR A 256 26.21 -18.91 -14.50
N PHE A 257 26.17 -18.29 -13.32
CA PHE A 257 27.31 -18.11 -12.44
C PHE A 257 27.41 -19.33 -11.50
N GLU A 258 28.35 -20.25 -11.78
CA GLU A 258 28.73 -21.32 -10.85
C GLU A 258 29.90 -20.87 -9.97
N ASP A 259 29.66 -20.86 -8.65
CA ASP A 259 30.70 -20.64 -7.63
C ASP A 259 31.50 -21.93 -7.41
N ALA A 260 32.81 -21.83 -7.61
CA ALA A 260 33.79 -22.88 -7.34
C ALA A 260 34.28 -22.81 -5.89
N THR A 261 33.96 -23.84 -5.09
CA THR A 261 34.75 -24.24 -3.91
C THR A 261 35.45 -25.57 -4.19
N GLY A 262 36.78 -25.52 -4.23
CA GLY A 262 37.64 -26.66 -4.54
C GLY A 262 37.73 -27.71 -3.42
N GLY A 263 37.88 -28.96 -3.85
CA GLY A 263 38.30 -30.10 -3.05
C GLY A 263 39.13 -31.04 -3.92
N ALA A 264 40.38 -31.25 -3.53
CA ALA A 264 41.39 -32.00 -4.27
C ALA A 264 41.24 -33.52 -4.11
N THR A 265 41.45 -34.28 -5.19
CA THR A 265 42.10 -35.59 -5.17
C THR A 265 42.71 -35.91 -6.53
N ALA A 266 43.90 -36.52 -6.48
CA ALA A 266 44.75 -36.91 -7.60
C ALA A 266 44.22 -38.13 -8.38
N VAL A 267 44.64 -38.28 -9.64
CA VAL A 267 45.20 -39.51 -10.27
C VAL A 267 45.69 -39.15 -11.70
N THR A 268 46.60 -39.99 -12.19
CA THR A 268 47.73 -39.93 -13.14
C THR A 268 47.50 -39.93 -14.66
N ALA A 269 48.52 -39.42 -15.38
CA ALA A 269 49.04 -39.76 -16.74
C ALA A 269 48.13 -39.44 -17.96
N GLU A 270 48.57 -39.08 -19.17
CA GLU A 270 49.79 -39.32 -19.96
C GLU A 270 50.13 -38.12 -20.87
N ALA A 271 51.34 -38.16 -21.44
CA ALA A 271 52.03 -37.15 -22.22
C ALA A 271 51.73 -37.19 -23.72
N VAL A 272 51.77 -36.05 -24.43
CA VAL A 272 52.20 -35.95 -25.84
C VAL A 272 52.89 -34.59 -26.10
N MET A 273 53.95 -34.66 -26.90
CA MET A 273 54.97 -33.67 -27.23
C MET A 273 54.53 -32.52 -28.16
N THR A 274 55.28 -31.41 -28.06
CA THR A 274 55.98 -30.63 -29.12
C THR A 274 56.09 -29.17 -28.62
N GLY A 275 57.21 -28.44 -28.53
CA GLY A 275 58.58 -28.62 -28.99
C GLY A 275 58.91 -27.59 -30.08
N VAL A 276 59.33 -26.35 -29.74
CA VAL A 276 60.22 -25.50 -30.57
C VAL A 276 61.00 -24.49 -29.69
N ASP A 277 62.33 -24.55 -29.85
CA ASP A 277 63.39 -23.74 -29.23
C ASP A 277 63.53 -22.28 -29.74
N LYS A 278 64.12 -21.41 -28.91
CA LYS A 278 65.42 -20.74 -29.24
C LYS A 278 66.01 -19.86 -28.10
N LYS A 279 67.17 -20.32 -27.60
CA LYS A 279 68.49 -19.64 -27.48
C LYS A 279 68.59 -18.33 -26.66
N THR A 280 69.19 -18.28 -25.46
CA THR A 280 70.59 -18.51 -24.98
C THR A 280 71.39 -17.21 -24.77
N ASN A 281 71.81 -16.96 -23.52
CA ASN A 281 73.18 -16.58 -23.04
C ASN A 281 73.05 -15.88 -21.67
N LYS A 282 73.95 -15.95 -20.68
CA LYS A 282 75.18 -16.70 -20.37
C LYS A 282 75.56 -16.24 -18.94
N LYS A 283 75.47 -17.11 -17.93
CA LYS A 283 76.59 -17.78 -17.23
C LYS A 283 77.55 -16.87 -16.42
N LYS A 284 77.52 -17.02 -15.08
CA LYS A 284 78.65 -17.26 -14.14
C LYS A 284 78.11 -17.18 -12.69
N SER A 285 77.97 -18.30 -11.95
CA SER A 285 78.97 -18.91 -11.01
C SER A 285 79.44 -17.92 -9.92
N LYS A 286 79.49 -18.20 -8.62
CA LYS A 286 79.66 -19.44 -7.83
C LYS A 286 79.56 -19.03 -6.33
N SER A 287 79.09 -19.95 -5.46
CA SER A 287 79.51 -20.24 -4.06
C SER A 287 80.00 -19.11 -3.12
N ASN A 288 79.73 -19.06 -1.81
CA ASN A 288 79.65 -20.12 -0.81
C ASN A 288 79.28 -19.47 0.55
N THR A 289 78.71 -20.27 1.47
CA THR A 289 78.86 -20.23 2.95
C THR A 289 78.69 -18.92 3.76
N GLY A 290 77.81 -18.96 4.77
CA GLY A 290 78.09 -18.31 6.06
C GLY A 290 76.94 -17.58 6.78
N ARG A 291 76.24 -18.31 7.64
CA ARG A 291 75.94 -17.95 9.05
C ARG A 291 75.76 -16.44 9.39
N ALA A 292 74.53 -16.02 9.63
CA ALA A 292 74.11 -15.29 10.85
C ALA A 292 72.63 -14.88 10.72
N THR A 293 71.83 -15.28 11.70
CA THR A 293 70.48 -14.76 11.97
C THR A 293 70.56 -13.29 12.38
N PRO A 294 69.93 -12.34 11.68
CA PRO A 294 69.60 -11.05 12.26
C PRO A 294 68.22 -11.15 12.91
N THR A 295 68.20 -11.01 14.23
CA THR A 295 67.01 -10.70 15.03
C THR A 295 66.27 -9.53 14.39
N GLY A 296 65.13 -9.83 13.77
CA GLY A 296 64.29 -8.85 13.09
C GLY A 296 63.73 -7.83 14.08
N GLU A 297 64.19 -6.59 13.95
CA GLU A 297 63.61 -5.43 14.60
C GLU A 297 62.13 -5.33 14.20
N LYS A 298 61.23 -5.44 15.19
CA LYS A 298 59.81 -5.13 15.03
C LYS A 298 59.70 -3.66 14.63
N LYS A 299 59.56 -3.40 13.32
CA LYS A 299 59.23 -2.09 12.75
C LYS A 299 57.96 -1.58 13.43
N LYS A 300 58.15 -0.68 14.40
CA LYS A 300 57.11 0.00 15.16
C LYS A 300 56.27 0.76 14.11
N ALA A 301 55.11 0.24 13.75
CA ALA A 301 54.19 0.92 12.84
C ALA A 301 53.93 2.30 13.42
N ALA A 302 54.49 3.33 12.78
CA ALA A 302 54.31 4.71 13.17
C ALA A 302 52.81 4.95 13.27
N ALA A 303 52.34 5.30 14.48
CA ALA A 303 50.95 5.63 14.71
C ALA A 303 50.61 6.81 13.78
N ARG A 304 50.02 6.51 12.62
CA ARG A 304 49.48 7.52 11.71
C ARG A 304 48.52 8.35 12.55
N ASN A 305 48.86 9.61 12.79
CA ASN A 305 47.96 10.58 13.40
C ASN A 305 46.66 10.53 12.60
N LYS A 306 45.63 9.93 13.19
CA LYS A 306 44.30 9.83 12.60
C LYS A 306 43.74 11.24 12.65
N GLN A 307 43.95 12.01 11.58
CA GLN A 307 43.26 13.29 11.42
C GLN A 307 41.77 13.04 11.60
N GLU A 308 41.20 13.67 12.61
CA GLU A 308 39.78 13.56 12.90
C GLU A 308 38.98 14.17 11.75
N LEU A 309 37.80 13.62 11.50
CA LEU A 309 36.91 14.12 10.46
C LEU A 309 36.37 15.47 10.94
N HIS A 310 36.39 16.49 10.07
CA HIS A 310 35.85 17.81 10.41
C HIS A 310 34.41 17.67 10.94
N PRO A 311 34.04 18.29 12.07
CA PRO A 311 32.72 18.10 12.70
C PRO A 311 31.54 18.32 11.75
N ALA A 312 31.64 19.34 10.89
CA ALA A 312 30.63 19.63 9.86
C ALA A 312 30.43 18.45 8.87
N LEU A 313 31.51 17.81 8.43
CA LEU A 313 31.45 16.61 7.58
C LEU A 313 31.00 15.36 8.36
N ALA A 314 31.29 15.31 9.67
CA ALA A 314 30.84 14.23 10.54
C ALA A 314 29.31 14.27 10.75
N ALA A 315 28.68 15.43 10.64
CA ALA A 315 27.24 15.63 10.66
C ALA A 315 26.57 15.43 9.28
N PHE A 316 27.34 15.30 8.19
CA PHE A 316 26.77 15.12 6.86
C PHE A 316 26.06 13.76 6.73
N ARG A 317 24.78 13.75 6.35
CA ARG A 317 23.90 12.59 6.19
C ARG A 317 23.25 12.61 4.81
N PHE A 318 22.55 11.54 4.45
CA PHE A 318 21.83 11.46 3.17
C PHE A 318 20.75 12.53 3.01
N GLU A 319 20.13 12.98 4.10
CA GLU A 319 19.17 14.10 4.11
C GLU A 319 19.74 15.37 3.44
N HIS A 320 21.07 15.55 3.49
CA HIS A 320 21.77 16.66 2.86
C HIS A 320 22.14 16.39 1.38
N LYS A 321 21.47 15.44 0.70
CA LYS A 321 21.78 15.04 -0.69
C LYS A 321 21.84 16.23 -1.66
N LYS A 322 20.98 17.24 -1.47
CA LYS A 322 20.97 18.48 -2.28
C LYS A 322 22.26 19.30 -2.20
N ARG A 323 23.05 19.12 -1.14
CA ARG A 323 24.34 19.81 -0.90
C ARG A 323 25.55 19.03 -1.42
N LEU A 324 25.31 17.87 -2.06
CA LEU A 324 26.33 17.06 -2.69
C LEU A 324 26.43 17.45 -4.17
N LEU A 325 27.53 18.10 -4.56
CA LEU A 325 27.74 18.47 -5.96
C LEU A 325 28.37 17.28 -6.72
N ILE A 326 27.65 16.81 -7.73
CA ILE A 326 28.07 15.73 -8.62
C ILE A 326 28.73 16.34 -9.86
N GLY A 327 29.87 15.80 -10.27
CA GLY A 327 30.53 16.16 -11.52
C GLY A 327 31.13 14.92 -12.20
N GLU A 328 31.68 15.10 -13.39
CA GLU A 328 32.24 13.99 -14.17
C GLU A 328 33.74 13.81 -13.89
N GLU A 329 34.19 12.57 -13.77
CA GLU A 329 35.60 12.22 -13.61
C GLU A 329 35.93 10.91 -14.34
N MET A 330 37.14 10.84 -14.90
CA MET A 330 37.68 9.63 -15.51
C MET A 330 38.35 8.75 -14.44
N ASN A 331 38.12 7.44 -14.47
CA ASN A 331 38.81 6.47 -13.63
C ASN A 331 40.08 5.95 -14.32
N PRO A 332 41.29 6.46 -13.99
CA PRO A 332 42.51 6.03 -14.66
C PRO A 332 42.90 4.57 -14.33
N ARG A 333 42.27 3.94 -13.33
CA ARG A 333 42.55 2.55 -12.95
C ARG A 333 41.79 1.54 -13.80
N ASN A 334 40.64 1.93 -14.36
CA ASN A 334 39.86 1.07 -15.24
C ASN A 334 40.28 1.34 -16.69
N LYS A 335 41.12 0.46 -17.24
CA LYS A 335 41.60 0.59 -18.64
C LYS A 335 40.54 0.25 -19.67
N GLU A 336 39.58 -0.61 -19.32
CA GLU A 336 38.53 -1.08 -20.23
C GLU A 336 37.43 -0.03 -20.38
N ASN A 337 37.06 0.62 -19.28
CA ASN A 337 36.08 1.71 -19.28
C ASN A 337 36.51 2.85 -18.34
N PRO A 338 37.37 3.77 -18.83
CA PRO A 338 37.85 4.87 -18.02
C PRO A 338 36.79 5.94 -17.73
N GLY A 339 35.60 5.88 -18.33
CA GLY A 339 34.54 6.89 -18.13
C GLY A 339 34.34 7.82 -19.33
N PRO A 340 33.54 8.89 -19.18
CA PRO A 340 33.29 9.65 -17.95
C PRO A 340 32.30 9.01 -16.97
N TRP A 341 32.54 9.16 -15.66
CA TRP A 341 31.65 8.72 -14.59
C TRP A 341 31.16 9.90 -13.74
N LYS A 342 29.88 9.89 -13.36
CA LYS A 342 29.32 10.85 -12.40
C LYS A 342 29.78 10.52 -10.98
N VAL A 343 30.59 11.39 -10.38
CA VAL A 343 31.16 11.23 -9.04
C VAL A 343 30.89 12.45 -8.17
N ALA A 344 30.78 12.25 -6.85
CA ALA A 344 30.66 13.36 -5.92
C ALA A 344 31.98 14.13 -5.87
N GLN A 345 31.96 15.43 -6.19
CA GLN A 345 33.16 16.27 -6.19
C GLN A 345 33.26 17.11 -4.92
N PHE A 346 32.15 17.72 -4.50
CA PHE A 346 32.13 18.65 -3.37
C PHE A 346 30.95 18.38 -2.44
N VAL A 347 31.15 18.71 -1.17
CA VAL A 347 30.08 18.80 -0.18
C VAL A 347 30.03 20.20 0.36
N GLU A 348 28.85 20.81 0.33
CA GLU A 348 28.60 22.12 0.93
C GLU A 348 28.01 21.94 2.33
N VAL A 349 28.71 22.44 3.36
CA VAL A 349 28.21 22.39 4.75
C VAL A 349 28.14 23.81 5.33
N GLY A 350 26.95 24.18 5.79
CA GLY A 350 26.65 25.49 6.37
C GLY A 350 25.18 25.59 6.80
N SER A 351 24.83 26.68 7.49
CA SER A 351 23.43 27.04 7.72
C SER A 351 22.90 27.83 6.53
N GLU A 352 21.72 27.47 6.05
CA GLU A 352 21.05 28.15 4.93
C GLU A 352 20.72 29.61 5.27
N GLU A 353 20.37 29.85 6.55
CA GLU A 353 20.07 31.18 7.09
C GLU A 353 21.25 32.16 7.03
N GLN A 354 22.49 31.64 7.06
CA GLN A 354 23.69 32.48 7.12
C GLN A 354 24.33 32.72 5.74
N GLY A 355 23.89 32.04 4.69
CA GLY A 355 24.47 32.10 3.34
C GLY A 355 25.95 31.66 3.23
N ASN A 356 26.58 31.27 4.34
CA ASN A 356 27.99 30.91 4.42
C ASN A 356 28.14 29.39 4.31
N TYR A 357 28.26 28.90 3.07
CA TYR A 357 28.53 27.50 2.79
C TYR A 357 30.02 27.23 2.71
N ASN A 358 30.52 26.34 3.57
CA ASN A 358 31.88 25.82 3.45
C ASN A 358 31.89 24.69 2.42
N LYS A 359 32.61 24.91 1.32
CA LYS A 359 32.77 23.91 0.25
C LYS A 359 33.96 23.01 0.55
N PHE A 360 33.70 21.72 0.78
CA PHE A 360 34.73 20.70 1.02
C PHE A 360 34.97 19.91 -0.26
N VAL A 361 36.20 19.94 -0.77
CA VAL A 361 36.63 19.13 -1.92
C VAL A 361 36.84 17.68 -1.46
N LEU A 362 36.04 16.74 -1.97
CA LEU A 362 36.09 15.34 -1.50
C LEU A 362 37.38 14.62 -1.88
N ASN A 363 38.06 15.06 -2.94
CA ASN A 363 39.32 14.46 -3.38
C ASN A 363 40.49 14.77 -2.42
N ASP A 364 40.43 15.91 -1.72
CA ASP A 364 41.46 16.38 -0.79
C ASP A 364 41.40 15.65 0.55
N LEU A 365 40.26 15.01 0.86
CA LEU A 365 40.10 14.20 2.07
C LEU A 365 40.97 12.94 2.02
N THR A 366 41.49 12.53 3.17
CA THR A 366 42.15 11.22 3.30
C THR A 366 41.16 10.10 3.01
N SER A 367 41.63 8.95 2.49
CA SER A 367 40.73 7.83 2.15
C SER A 367 39.90 7.35 3.33
N ASP A 368 40.46 7.39 4.55
CA ASP A 368 39.73 7.04 5.78
C ASP A 368 38.62 8.04 6.10
N ASN A 369 38.87 9.35 5.94
CA ASN A 369 37.87 10.37 6.18
C ASN A 369 36.76 10.33 5.14
N LEU A 370 37.10 10.13 3.86
CA LEU A 370 36.12 9.97 2.79
C LEU A 370 35.23 8.72 2.99
N ARG A 371 35.80 7.59 3.43
CA ARG A 371 35.02 6.41 3.81
C ARG A 371 34.06 6.67 4.96
N LYS A 372 34.48 7.44 5.97
CA LYS A 372 33.59 7.85 7.08
C LYS A 372 32.45 8.74 6.57
N VAL A 373 32.74 9.73 5.71
CA VAL A 373 31.71 10.58 5.10
C VAL A 373 30.74 9.76 4.27
N ALA A 374 31.24 8.88 3.39
CA ALA A 374 30.39 8.00 2.58
C ALA A 374 29.56 7.04 3.44
N SER A 375 30.12 6.53 4.55
CA SER A 375 29.39 5.69 5.52
C SER A 375 28.28 6.46 6.22
N ASN A 376 28.56 7.69 6.65
CA ASN A 376 27.58 8.59 7.24
C ASN A 376 26.47 8.97 6.25
N PHE A 377 26.81 9.05 4.96
CA PHE A 377 25.88 9.23 3.85
C PHE A 377 25.06 7.96 3.52
N GLY A 378 25.28 6.85 4.25
CA GLY A 378 24.52 5.60 4.09
C GLY A 378 25.07 4.64 3.03
N CYS A 379 26.27 4.86 2.49
CA CYS A 379 26.88 3.93 1.54
C CYS A 379 27.45 2.70 2.27
N LYS A 380 27.18 1.50 1.74
CA LYS A 380 27.63 0.21 2.30
C LYS A 380 28.88 -0.32 1.57
N ALA A 381 29.55 -1.30 2.18
CA ALA A 381 30.74 -1.98 1.65
C ALA A 381 31.89 -1.01 1.26
N LEU A 382 32.33 -0.20 2.22
CA LEU A 382 33.34 0.85 2.02
C LEU A 382 34.74 0.50 2.54
N SER A 383 34.91 -0.59 3.29
CA SER A 383 36.16 -0.89 4.02
C SER A 383 37.41 -0.90 3.11
N SER A 384 37.30 -1.42 1.90
CA SER A 384 38.35 -1.50 0.88
C SER A 384 38.17 -0.53 -0.29
N ALA A 385 37.11 0.29 -0.27
CA ALA A 385 36.77 1.17 -1.39
C ALA A 385 37.84 2.25 -1.60
N THR A 386 38.16 2.53 -2.87
CA THR A 386 39.06 3.63 -3.24
C THR A 386 38.35 4.99 -3.06
N LYS A 387 39.11 6.10 -3.11
CA LYS A 387 38.49 7.43 -3.07
C LYS A 387 37.50 7.65 -4.21
N PHE A 388 37.85 7.14 -5.40
CA PHE A 388 36.97 7.20 -6.56
C PHE A 388 35.69 6.40 -6.30
N ASP A 389 35.79 5.15 -5.83
CA ASP A 389 34.61 4.31 -5.57
C ASP A 389 33.70 4.89 -4.47
N CYS A 390 34.28 5.53 -3.45
CA CYS A 390 33.47 6.20 -2.41
C CYS A 390 32.66 7.35 -3.00
N ARG A 391 33.29 8.20 -3.83
CA ARG A 391 32.63 9.35 -4.48
C ARG A 391 31.61 8.91 -5.54
N LEU A 392 31.93 7.85 -6.29
CA LEU A 392 31.02 7.22 -7.24
C LEU A 392 29.80 6.64 -6.52
N LYS A 393 29.97 5.91 -5.41
CA LYS A 393 28.86 5.38 -4.61
C LYS A 393 27.99 6.47 -4.02
N MET A 394 28.58 7.57 -3.54
CA MET A 394 27.82 8.72 -3.04
C MET A 394 26.99 9.38 -4.14
N ALA A 395 27.59 9.65 -5.31
CA ALA A 395 26.87 10.21 -6.46
C ALA A 395 25.78 9.26 -6.96
N SER A 396 26.09 7.98 -7.12
CA SER A 396 25.13 6.96 -7.52
C SER A 396 23.94 6.91 -6.55
N ARG A 397 24.18 6.96 -5.23
CA ARG A 397 23.10 6.99 -4.23
C ARG A 397 22.26 8.27 -4.30
N CYS A 398 22.86 9.40 -4.68
CA CYS A 398 22.16 10.66 -4.86
C CYS A 398 21.28 10.65 -6.13
N ILE A 399 21.84 10.21 -7.26
CA ILE A 399 21.12 10.03 -8.54
C ILE A 399 20.01 9.01 -8.39
N GLN A 400 20.30 7.86 -7.76
CA GLN A 400 19.28 6.89 -7.42
C GLN A 400 18.26 7.51 -6.50
N GLY A 401 18.64 8.33 -5.52
CA GLY A 401 17.73 9.07 -4.65
C GLY A 401 16.83 10.08 -5.36
N GLU A 402 17.21 10.59 -6.53
CA GLU A 402 16.37 11.42 -7.39
C GLU A 402 15.46 10.54 -8.24
N ALA A 403 16.01 9.45 -8.79
CA ALA A 403 15.22 8.43 -9.47
C ALA A 403 14.18 7.81 -8.53
N TYR A 404 14.49 7.54 -7.25
CA TYR A 404 13.57 7.04 -6.22
C TYR A 404 12.48 8.05 -5.88
N ASN A 405 12.75 9.35 -6.04
CA ASN A 405 11.75 10.38 -5.85
C ASN A 405 10.82 10.50 -7.08
N LEU A 406 11.28 10.07 -8.27
CA LEU A 406 10.55 10.14 -9.55
C LEU A 406 9.92 8.82 -9.97
N SER A 407 10.46 7.71 -9.48
CA SER A 407 9.99 6.34 -9.65
C SER A 407 9.79 5.83 -8.25
N GLU A 408 8.54 5.50 -7.91
CA GLU A 408 8.00 5.08 -6.61
C GLU A 408 8.67 3.82 -6.02
N VAL A 409 9.99 3.83 -5.96
CA VAL A 409 10.83 2.72 -5.57
C VAL A 409 11.27 3.00 -4.13
N PRO A 410 11.20 2.01 -3.22
CA PRO A 410 11.31 2.25 -1.78
C PRO A 410 12.53 3.08 -1.40
N ASN A 411 12.32 4.12 -0.59
CA ASN A 411 13.39 5.01 -0.16
C ASN A 411 14.39 4.22 0.70
N SER A 412 15.59 3.99 0.16
CA SER A 412 16.62 3.19 0.84
C SER A 412 17.22 3.86 2.09
N THR A 413 16.79 5.08 2.43
CA THR A 413 17.33 5.85 3.56
C THR A 413 16.43 5.91 4.77
N THR A 414 15.15 5.59 4.60
CA THR A 414 14.23 5.47 5.71
C THR A 414 14.65 4.32 6.61
N LEU A 415 14.64 4.58 7.91
CA LEU A 415 15.03 3.57 8.89
C LEU A 415 13.97 2.45 8.89
N ALA A 416 14.40 1.21 9.10
CA ALA A 416 13.50 0.05 9.12
C ALA A 416 12.35 0.20 10.15
N LYS A 417 12.60 0.92 11.26
CA LYS A 417 11.55 1.22 12.25
C LYS A 417 10.44 2.14 11.68
N ASP A 418 10.82 3.08 10.82
CA ASP A 418 9.91 4.07 10.25
C ASP A 418 9.14 3.43 9.09
N LYS A 419 9.81 2.64 8.24
CA LYS A 419 9.13 1.79 7.23
C LYS A 419 8.10 0.88 7.87
N LYS A 420 8.44 0.20 8.97
CA LYS A 420 7.49 -0.64 9.72
C LYS A 420 6.29 0.16 10.22
N ARG A 421 6.51 1.39 10.72
CA ARG A 421 5.42 2.30 11.13
C ARG A 421 4.55 2.68 9.94
N HIS A 422 5.14 3.05 8.80
CA HIS A 422 4.41 3.39 7.57
C HIS A 422 3.59 2.21 7.07
N THR A 423 4.15 1.00 7.05
CA THR A 423 3.44 -0.24 6.71
C THR A 423 2.23 -0.47 7.62
N TYR A 424 2.33 -0.25 8.94
CA TYR A 424 1.19 -0.36 9.85
C TYR A 424 0.06 0.62 9.48
N LEU A 425 0.40 1.89 9.32
CA LEU A 425 -0.56 2.94 8.99
C LEU A 425 -1.24 2.68 7.65
N ARG A 426 -0.47 2.21 6.65
CA ARG A 426 -0.97 1.83 5.33
C ARG A 426 -1.92 0.63 5.39
N ILE A 427 -1.62 -0.39 6.20
CA ILE A 427 -2.53 -1.53 6.44
C ILE A 427 -3.82 -1.06 7.10
N ILE A 428 -3.75 -0.14 8.07
CA ILE A 428 -4.95 0.44 8.69
C ILE A 428 -5.81 1.12 7.62
N ASN A 429 -5.22 2.02 6.81
CA ASN A 429 -5.94 2.66 5.69
C ASN A 429 -6.61 1.62 4.78
N ALA A 430 -5.90 0.56 4.41
CA ALA A 430 -6.45 -0.50 3.56
C ALA A 430 -7.60 -1.27 4.23
N CYS A 431 -7.53 -1.58 5.52
CA CYS A 431 -8.60 -2.30 6.23
C CYS A 431 -9.86 -1.45 6.42
N PHE A 432 -9.70 -0.13 6.59
CA PHE A 432 -10.81 0.81 6.75
C PHE A 432 -11.27 1.45 5.43
N HIS A 433 -10.61 1.13 4.32
CA HIS A 433 -11.04 1.54 2.99
C HIS A 433 -12.48 1.05 2.71
N PRO A 434 -13.35 1.84 2.06
CA PRO A 434 -14.74 1.46 1.81
C PRO A 434 -14.91 0.04 1.24
N ASP A 435 -14.05 -0.35 0.29
CA ASP A 435 -14.11 -1.66 -0.37
C ASP A 435 -13.77 -2.86 0.54
N HIS A 436 -13.09 -2.62 1.67
CA HIS A 436 -12.69 -3.64 2.63
C HIS A 436 -13.42 -3.55 3.95
N CYS A 437 -13.92 -2.37 4.32
CA CYS A 437 -14.47 -2.08 5.64
C CYS A 437 -15.61 -3.04 6.03
N GLU A 438 -16.55 -3.31 5.12
CA GLU A 438 -17.65 -4.24 5.37
C GLU A 438 -17.18 -5.69 5.61
N ARG A 439 -16.26 -6.16 4.77
CA ARG A 439 -15.66 -7.50 4.91
C ARG A 439 -14.81 -7.60 6.17
N PHE A 440 -14.22 -6.48 6.59
CA PHE A 440 -13.45 -6.40 7.82
C PHE A 440 -14.34 -6.48 9.07
N ILE A 441 -15.50 -5.81 9.08
CA ILE A 441 -16.52 -5.92 10.14
C ILE A 441 -16.96 -7.37 10.29
N THR A 442 -17.31 -8.02 9.17
CA THR A 442 -17.84 -9.39 9.17
C THR A 442 -16.75 -10.46 9.27
N LEU A 443 -15.47 -10.08 9.39
CA LEU A 443 -14.35 -11.02 9.40
C LEU A 443 -14.42 -12.01 10.57
N ASN A 444 -14.94 -11.54 11.72
CA ASN A 444 -15.07 -12.31 12.95
C ASN A 444 -16.43 -13.00 13.11
N ASP A 445 -17.38 -12.76 12.21
CA ASP A 445 -18.67 -13.44 12.26
C ASP A 445 -18.49 -14.95 12.07
N ARG A 446 -19.39 -15.72 12.71
CA ARG A 446 -19.39 -17.18 12.60
C ARG A 446 -19.60 -17.56 11.14
N LYS A 447 -18.52 -17.96 10.48
CA LYS A 447 -18.54 -18.39 9.08
C LYS A 447 -19.40 -19.63 8.95
N THR A 448 -20.44 -19.53 8.13
CA THR A 448 -21.31 -20.63 7.75
C THR A 448 -20.61 -21.51 6.73
N ARG A 449 -21.10 -22.72 6.53
CA ARG A 449 -20.59 -23.62 5.48
C ARG A 449 -20.72 -22.99 4.08
N GLU A 450 -21.77 -22.21 3.85
CA GLU A 450 -22.03 -21.51 2.60
C GLU A 450 -20.92 -20.51 2.27
N ASP A 451 -20.40 -19.79 3.29
CA ASP A 451 -19.28 -18.85 3.11
C ASP A 451 -17.99 -19.53 2.64
N PHE A 452 -17.74 -20.75 3.11
CA PHE A 452 -16.60 -21.56 2.68
C PHE A 452 -16.79 -22.08 1.25
N GLU A 453 -18.00 -22.52 0.90
CA GLU A 453 -18.31 -23.02 -0.44
C GLU A 453 -18.26 -21.88 -1.48
N ALA A 454 -18.76 -20.68 -1.14
CA ALA A 454 -18.67 -19.48 -1.98
C ALA A 454 -17.22 -19.02 -2.23
N SER A 455 -16.33 -19.24 -1.26
CA SER A 455 -14.89 -18.96 -1.37
C SER A 455 -14.11 -20.04 -2.15
N GLY A 456 -14.80 -20.91 -2.91
CA GLY A 456 -14.16 -22.01 -3.65
C GLY A 456 -13.49 -23.05 -2.75
N GLY A 457 -13.94 -23.18 -1.50
CA GLY A 457 -13.31 -24.02 -0.47
C GLY A 457 -12.16 -23.34 0.27
N GLY A 458 -11.83 -22.08 -0.06
CA GLY A 458 -10.86 -21.25 0.65
C GLY A 458 -11.40 -20.69 1.97
N SER A 459 -10.50 -20.29 2.87
CA SER A 459 -10.91 -19.55 4.08
C SER A 459 -11.23 -18.10 3.68
N PRO A 460 -12.46 -17.59 3.90
CA PRO A 460 -12.81 -16.21 3.56
C PRO A 460 -11.96 -15.19 4.32
N VAL A 461 -11.50 -15.56 5.53
CA VAL A 461 -10.56 -14.74 6.32
C VAL A 461 -9.21 -14.64 5.62
N LYS A 462 -8.69 -15.77 5.09
CA LYS A 462 -7.44 -15.75 4.33
C LYS A 462 -7.59 -14.91 3.06
N GLN A 463 -8.68 -15.08 2.32
CA GLN A 463 -8.93 -14.32 1.09
C GLN A 463 -8.98 -12.81 1.37
N PHE A 464 -9.69 -12.38 2.42
CA PHE A 464 -9.70 -10.98 2.82
C PHE A 464 -8.28 -10.41 3.03
N TRP A 465 -7.43 -11.14 3.73
CA TRP A 465 -6.05 -10.68 3.95
C TRP A 465 -5.18 -10.73 2.70
N VAL A 466 -5.48 -11.61 1.74
CA VAL A 466 -4.85 -11.62 0.41
C VAL A 466 -5.19 -10.31 -0.30
N ASP A 467 -6.47 -9.99 -0.41
CA ASP A 467 -6.95 -8.77 -1.07
C ASP A 467 -6.37 -7.51 -0.41
N VAL A 468 -6.37 -7.43 0.93
CA VAL A 468 -5.74 -6.32 1.66
C VAL A 468 -4.23 -6.24 1.36
N SER A 469 -3.52 -7.37 1.31
CA SER A 469 -2.09 -7.35 1.03
C SER A 469 -1.77 -6.96 -0.41
N GLU A 470 -2.61 -7.36 -1.36
CA GLU A 470 -2.51 -6.91 -2.76
C GLU A 470 -2.76 -5.41 -2.84
N PHE A 471 -3.84 -4.91 -2.23
CA PHE A 471 -4.16 -3.49 -2.19
C PHE A 471 -3.06 -2.64 -1.54
N VAL A 472 -2.49 -3.08 -0.42
CA VAL A 472 -1.39 -2.40 0.27
C VAL A 472 -0.12 -2.36 -0.58
N ASN A 473 0.22 -3.47 -1.24
CA ASN A 473 1.45 -3.59 -2.02
C ASN A 473 1.35 -2.97 -3.41
N ASP A 474 0.14 -2.78 -3.91
CA ASP A 474 -0.11 -2.17 -5.19
C ASP A 474 0.18 -0.66 -5.14
N ARG A 475 0.91 -0.22 -6.15
CA ARG A 475 1.37 1.16 -6.28
C ARG A 475 0.29 2.05 -6.85
N GLU A 476 -0.64 1.51 -7.63
CA GLU A 476 -1.78 2.27 -8.16
C GLU A 476 -2.66 2.81 -7.01
N ASN A 477 -2.63 2.13 -5.86
CA ASN A 477 -3.35 2.55 -4.66
C ASN A 477 -2.55 3.51 -3.76
N ASN A 478 -1.38 4.00 -4.20
CA ASN A 478 -0.58 4.96 -3.42
C ASN A 478 -1.35 6.24 -3.11
N GLU A 479 -2.05 6.81 -4.09
CA GLU A 479 -2.80 8.06 -3.90
C GLU A 479 -3.83 7.92 -2.77
N VAL A 480 -4.52 6.79 -2.71
CA VAL A 480 -5.55 6.51 -1.70
C VAL A 480 -4.93 6.19 -0.33
N LEU A 481 -3.85 5.42 -0.31
CA LEU A 481 -3.26 4.90 0.92
C LEU A 481 -2.21 5.82 1.55
N CYS A 482 -1.78 6.89 0.85
CA CYS A 482 -0.69 7.75 1.30
C CYS A 482 -1.10 8.83 2.31
N HIS A 483 -2.39 8.98 2.60
CA HIS A 483 -2.92 9.99 3.51
C HIS A 483 -3.38 9.39 4.83
N LEU A 484 -3.12 10.09 5.95
CA LEU A 484 -3.73 9.78 7.23
C LEU A 484 -5.05 10.55 7.35
N HIS A 485 -6.11 9.85 7.71
CA HIS A 485 -7.39 10.45 8.07
C HIS A 485 -7.24 11.26 9.37
N PHE A 486 -8.12 12.23 9.58
CA PHE A 486 -8.12 13.12 10.77
C PHE A 486 -6.87 14.01 10.88
N SER A 487 -6.24 14.37 9.76
CA SER A 487 -4.96 15.10 9.76
C SER A 487 -5.09 16.62 9.80
N ALA A 488 -6.32 17.15 9.68
CA ALA A 488 -6.56 18.57 9.86
C ALA A 488 -6.44 18.94 11.35
N GLU A 489 -5.91 20.14 11.64
CA GLU A 489 -5.75 20.64 13.01
C GLU A 489 -7.09 20.71 13.76
N GLU A 490 -8.18 20.98 13.04
CA GLU A 490 -9.54 21.07 13.58
C GLU A 490 -10.16 19.69 13.90
N GLU A 491 -9.67 18.63 13.25
CA GLU A 491 -10.19 17.26 13.44
C GLU A 491 -9.52 16.61 14.65
N ASP A 492 -8.19 16.57 14.67
CA ASP A 492 -7.41 16.00 15.78
C ASP A 492 -5.99 16.62 15.85
N GLU A 493 -5.72 17.36 16.93
CA GLU A 493 -4.44 18.05 17.17
C GLU A 493 -3.24 17.08 17.15
N ARG A 494 -3.42 15.83 17.62
CA ARG A 494 -2.33 14.85 17.71
C ARG A 494 -2.01 14.24 16.36
N MET A 495 -3.00 13.91 15.55
CA MET A 495 -2.80 13.46 14.18
C MET A 495 -2.20 14.56 13.32
N HIS A 496 -2.64 15.80 13.50
CA HIS A 496 -2.01 16.96 12.88
C HIS A 496 -0.53 17.08 13.27
N ASP A 497 -0.20 16.99 14.56
CA ASP A 497 1.18 16.96 15.07
C ASP A 497 2.01 15.82 14.46
N ILE A 498 1.44 14.60 14.39
CA ILE A 498 2.10 13.44 13.75
C ILE A 498 2.38 13.72 12.27
N VAL A 499 1.42 14.25 11.52
CA VAL A 499 1.59 14.53 10.09
C VAL A 499 2.60 15.65 9.86
N CYS A 500 2.49 16.76 10.58
CA CYS A 500 3.34 17.93 10.38
C CYS A 500 4.77 17.73 10.90
N ASN A 501 4.94 17.13 12.09
CA ASN A 501 6.24 17.02 12.73
C ASN A 501 6.96 15.70 12.45
N MET A 502 6.24 14.60 12.24
CA MET A 502 6.87 13.30 11.91
C MET A 502 6.92 13.01 10.41
N GLN A 503 6.07 13.66 9.61
CA GLN A 503 5.99 13.51 8.15
C GLN A 503 6.04 12.03 7.71
N PRO A 504 5.05 11.20 8.12
CA PRO A 504 5.03 9.79 7.76
C PRO A 504 4.91 9.64 6.24
N GLU A 505 5.95 9.09 5.62
CA GLU A 505 5.98 8.80 4.17
C GLU A 505 5.35 7.44 3.91
N LEU A 506 4.01 7.40 3.78
CA LEU A 506 3.24 6.17 3.61
C LEU A 506 3.48 5.43 2.28
N ASN A 507 4.16 6.07 1.32
CA ASN A 507 4.63 5.43 0.08
C ASN A 507 5.95 4.67 0.27
N ASP A 508 6.68 4.92 1.37
CA ASP A 508 7.87 4.17 1.72
C ASP A 508 7.59 3.13 2.81
N PHE A 509 7.06 2.01 2.37
CA PHE A 509 6.65 0.88 3.19
C PHE A 509 7.39 -0.41 2.80
N ASP A 510 7.42 -1.39 3.71
CA ASP A 510 7.87 -2.75 3.40
C ASP A 510 6.73 -3.54 2.76
N GLN A 511 7.01 -4.29 1.69
CA GLN A 511 6.04 -5.20 1.10
C GLN A 511 5.61 -6.26 2.12
N THR A 512 4.31 -6.52 2.19
CA THR A 512 3.71 -7.40 3.19
C THR A 512 2.96 -8.55 2.55
N THR A 513 3.05 -9.73 3.16
CA THR A 513 2.17 -10.86 2.82
C THR A 513 0.85 -10.75 3.59
N HIS A 514 -0.20 -11.39 3.09
CA HIS A 514 -1.50 -11.51 3.78
C HIS A 514 -1.37 -11.92 5.26
N ALA A 515 -0.50 -12.87 5.58
CA ALA A 515 -0.26 -13.31 6.96
C ALA A 515 0.37 -12.20 7.83
N SER A 516 1.30 -11.41 7.26
CA SER A 516 1.87 -10.27 7.96
C SER A 516 0.88 -9.12 8.14
N CYS A 517 0.03 -8.83 7.15
CA CYS A 517 -1.04 -7.84 7.27
C CYS A 517 -2.00 -8.21 8.41
N ALA A 518 -2.47 -9.46 8.42
CA ALA A 518 -3.36 -9.98 9.45
C ALA A 518 -2.73 -9.85 10.85
N GLN A 519 -1.46 -10.22 11.00
CA GLN A 519 -0.75 -10.16 12.28
C GLN A 519 -0.53 -8.72 12.74
N MET A 520 -0.12 -7.82 11.84
CA MET A 520 0.08 -6.41 12.15
C MET A 520 -1.22 -5.75 12.58
N MET A 521 -2.32 -5.95 11.84
CA MET A 521 -3.61 -5.39 12.23
C MET A 521 -4.10 -5.94 13.58
N LYS A 522 -3.92 -7.24 13.82
CA LYS A 522 -4.22 -7.86 15.12
C LYS A 522 -3.38 -7.29 16.27
N ASP A 523 -2.10 -7.01 16.03
CA ASP A 523 -1.23 -6.39 17.01
C ASP A 523 -1.66 -4.94 17.29
N ALA A 524 -2.05 -4.17 16.27
CA ALA A 524 -2.56 -2.81 16.42
C ALA A 524 -3.84 -2.78 17.28
N MET A 525 -4.82 -3.64 16.97
CA MET A 525 -6.08 -3.75 17.73
C MET A 525 -5.84 -4.17 19.19
N ARG A 526 -4.92 -5.11 19.44
CA ARG A 526 -4.54 -5.51 20.81
C ARG A 526 -3.81 -4.41 21.56
N ALA A 527 -2.94 -3.66 20.90
CA ALA A 527 -2.26 -2.53 21.53
C ALA A 527 -3.27 -1.46 21.94
N ARG A 528 -4.23 -1.14 21.06
CA ARG A 528 -5.36 -0.25 21.35
C ARG A 528 -6.15 -0.71 22.56
N GLU A 529 -6.54 -1.97 22.59
CA GLU A 529 -7.30 -2.55 23.70
C GLU A 529 -6.52 -2.47 25.03
N LYS A 530 -5.23 -2.83 25.04
CA LYS A 530 -4.40 -2.69 26.25
C LYS A 530 -4.34 -1.25 26.74
N VAL A 531 -4.29 -0.27 25.84
CA VAL A 531 -4.35 1.15 26.23
C VAL A 531 -5.71 1.49 26.83
N ARG A 532 -6.84 1.18 26.16
CA ARG A 532 -8.19 1.47 26.68
C ARG A 532 -8.50 0.76 28.00
N PHE A 533 -8.24 -0.54 28.09
CA PHE A 533 -8.71 -1.35 29.22
C PHE A 533 -7.71 -1.40 30.36
N ILE A 534 -6.41 -1.48 30.09
CA ILE A 534 -5.41 -1.60 31.16
C ILE A 534 -4.93 -0.22 31.56
N ALA A 535 -4.49 0.60 30.61
CA ALA A 535 -3.83 1.86 30.94
C ALA A 535 -4.82 2.92 31.43
N MET A 536 -5.90 3.15 30.68
CA MET A 536 -6.88 4.20 31.03
C MET A 536 -7.65 3.82 32.30
N LYS A 537 -8.21 2.59 32.38
CA LYS A 537 -8.98 2.16 33.56
C LYS A 537 -8.15 1.99 34.83
N ALA A 538 -6.90 1.47 34.74
CA ALA A 538 -6.10 1.21 35.94
C ALA A 538 -5.40 2.46 36.49
N SER A 539 -5.25 3.52 35.69
CA SER A 539 -4.48 4.69 36.12
C SER A 539 -5.13 5.48 37.26
N GLY A 540 -6.45 5.36 37.46
CA GLY A 540 -7.21 6.23 38.36
C GLY A 540 -7.15 7.72 38.00
N SER A 541 -6.48 8.07 36.90
CA SER A 541 -6.32 9.43 36.39
C SER A 541 -7.39 9.66 35.34
N HIS A 542 -8.22 10.68 35.52
CA HIS A 542 -9.31 11.04 34.61
C HIS A 542 -8.85 11.72 33.31
N SER A 543 -7.68 11.36 32.78
CA SER A 543 -7.29 11.86 31.47
C SER A 543 -8.18 11.19 30.42
N SER A 544 -8.90 11.99 29.64
CA SER A 544 -9.67 11.52 28.49
C SER A 544 -8.79 11.30 27.26
N ASP A 545 -7.57 11.83 27.26
CA ASP A 545 -6.64 11.73 26.14
C ASP A 545 -5.99 10.34 26.08
N PHE A 546 -6.38 9.55 25.07
CA PHE A 546 -5.82 8.22 24.80
C PHE A 546 -4.29 8.27 24.62
N TRP A 547 -3.76 9.31 23.99
CA TRP A 547 -2.33 9.45 23.70
C TRP A 547 -1.48 9.43 24.97
N SER A 548 -1.96 10.07 26.04
CA SER A 548 -1.28 10.13 27.35
C SER A 548 -1.04 8.74 27.98
N PHE A 549 -1.75 7.71 27.49
CA PHE A 549 -1.66 6.33 27.93
C PHE A 549 -0.91 5.40 26.96
N CYS A 550 -0.48 5.89 25.79
CA CYS A 550 0.33 5.16 24.81
C CYS A 550 1.79 4.99 25.29
N ARG A 551 1.97 4.29 26.41
CA ARG A 551 3.27 4.00 27.02
C ARG A 551 3.87 2.73 26.42
N MET A 552 5.20 2.66 26.37
CA MET A 552 5.91 1.48 25.82
C MET A 552 5.49 0.13 26.44
N LYS A 553 5.06 0.12 27.72
CA LYS A 553 4.58 -1.10 28.39
C LYS A 553 3.23 -1.58 27.84
N THR A 554 2.31 -0.65 27.55
CA THR A 554 0.95 -0.97 27.07
C THR A 554 0.94 -1.29 25.58
N LEU A 555 1.88 -0.70 24.84
CA LEU A 555 2.11 -0.94 23.40
C LEU A 555 2.90 -2.23 23.09
N THR A 556 3.35 -2.97 24.11
CA THR A 556 4.01 -4.27 23.91
C THR A 556 2.94 -5.37 23.86
N VAL A 557 2.62 -5.87 22.67
CA VAL A 557 1.58 -6.88 22.47
C VAL A 557 2.09 -8.26 22.91
N HIS A 558 3.29 -8.63 22.46
CA HIS A 558 4.00 -9.85 22.84
C HIS A 558 5.52 -9.60 22.85
N GLN A 559 6.31 -10.57 23.35
CA GLN A 559 7.76 -10.42 23.47
C GLN A 559 8.39 -10.08 22.12
N GLY A 560 9.09 -8.95 22.05
CA GLY A 560 9.75 -8.47 20.83
C GLY A 560 8.87 -7.70 19.85
N CYS A 561 7.54 -7.65 20.03
CA CYS A 561 6.65 -6.84 19.20
C CYS A 561 6.12 -5.63 19.98
N LYS A 562 6.60 -4.45 19.57
CA LYS A 562 6.14 -3.15 20.04
C LYS A 562 5.42 -2.47 18.89
N VAL A 563 4.18 -2.07 19.14
CA VAL A 563 3.40 -1.26 18.19
C VAL A 563 3.78 0.21 18.42
N PRO A 564 4.05 0.99 17.36
CA PRO A 564 4.28 2.42 17.52
C PRO A 564 3.07 3.13 18.15
N PRO A 565 3.26 4.14 19.01
CA PRO A 565 2.16 4.86 19.65
C PRO A 565 1.21 5.49 18.63
N GLU A 566 1.76 6.01 17.52
CA GLU A 566 1.01 6.64 16.42
C GLU A 566 0.04 5.64 15.78
N VAL A 567 0.45 4.38 15.64
CA VAL A 567 -0.37 3.30 15.06
C VAL A 567 -1.52 2.95 15.99
N ALA A 568 -1.26 2.84 17.30
CA ALA A 568 -2.28 2.52 18.29
C ALA A 568 -3.29 3.66 18.48
N TYR A 569 -2.84 4.91 18.36
CA TYR A 569 -3.69 6.10 18.39
C TYR A 569 -4.55 6.19 17.13
N TYR A 570 -3.93 6.04 15.96
CA TYR A 570 -4.63 6.14 14.68
C TYR A 570 -5.71 5.07 14.53
N VAL A 571 -5.42 3.81 14.90
CA VAL A 571 -6.46 2.77 14.89
C VAL A 571 -7.58 3.06 15.91
N ASP A 572 -7.30 3.79 16.98
CA ASP A 572 -8.33 4.21 17.93
C ASP A 572 -9.32 5.17 17.30
N LEU A 573 -8.81 6.20 16.61
CA LEU A 573 -9.62 7.16 15.86
C LEU A 573 -10.44 6.47 14.76
N MET A 574 -9.82 5.61 13.95
CA MET A 574 -10.53 4.87 12.92
C MET A 574 -11.66 3.99 13.50
N CYS A 575 -11.46 3.38 14.68
CA CYS A 575 -12.52 2.62 15.34
C CYS A 575 -13.63 3.51 15.93
N GLN A 576 -13.33 4.75 16.31
CA GLN A 576 -14.36 5.70 16.77
C GLN A 576 -15.27 6.13 15.62
N GLU A 577 -14.71 6.34 14.43
CA GLU A 577 -15.48 6.64 13.21
C GLU A 577 -16.28 5.43 12.71
N HIS A 578 -15.77 4.22 12.92
CA HIS A 578 -16.39 2.97 12.50
C HIS A 578 -16.74 2.05 13.70
N PRO A 579 -17.75 2.40 14.52
CA PRO A 579 -18.07 1.69 15.76
C PRO A 579 -18.50 0.23 15.53
N ALA A 580 -18.98 -0.12 14.34
CA ALA A 580 -19.28 -1.50 13.96
C ALA A 580 -18.02 -2.40 13.97
N ILE A 581 -16.86 -1.86 13.57
CA ILE A 581 -15.57 -2.56 13.64
C ILE A 581 -15.19 -2.77 15.11
N GLU A 582 -15.36 -1.76 15.96
CA GLU A 582 -15.10 -1.89 17.40
C GLU A 582 -15.91 -3.05 18.00
N GLY A 583 -17.22 -3.11 17.72
CA GLY A 583 -18.08 -4.21 18.19
C GLY A 583 -17.64 -5.59 17.69
N ALA A 584 -17.23 -5.70 16.42
CA ALA A 584 -16.78 -6.95 15.81
C ALA A 584 -15.46 -7.47 16.42
N PHE A 585 -14.55 -6.58 16.83
CA PHE A 585 -13.26 -6.96 17.41
C PHE A 585 -13.30 -7.09 18.94
N GLU A 586 -14.24 -6.45 19.64
CA GLU A 586 -14.42 -6.63 21.08
C GLU A 586 -14.77 -8.08 21.43
N GLN A 587 -15.56 -8.76 20.59
CA GLN A 587 -15.93 -10.16 20.79
C GLN A 587 -14.74 -11.13 20.66
N TYR A 588 -13.78 -10.82 19.79
CA TYR A 588 -12.61 -11.66 19.53
C TYR A 588 -11.53 -11.55 20.63
N LEU A 589 -11.52 -10.44 21.37
CA LEU A 589 -10.48 -10.12 22.34
C LEU A 589 -10.80 -10.53 23.78
N LYS A 590 -12.07 -10.81 24.09
CA LYS A 590 -12.44 -11.43 25.36
C LYS A 590 -11.91 -12.87 25.40
N ASP A 591 -10.81 -13.07 26.15
CA ASP A 591 -10.21 -14.40 26.38
C ASP A 591 -11.23 -15.41 26.93
N ASP A 592 -12.30 -14.95 27.58
CA ASP A 592 -13.40 -15.77 28.10
C ASP A 592 -14.29 -16.39 27.01
N LEU A 593 -14.28 -15.83 25.79
CA LEU A 593 -15.05 -16.31 24.64
C LEU A 593 -14.24 -17.23 23.71
N ARG A 594 -12.95 -17.41 23.98
CA ARG A 594 -12.20 -18.54 23.39
C ARG A 594 -12.73 -19.82 23.99
N SER A 595 -13.77 -20.37 23.36
CA SER A 595 -14.27 -21.71 23.64
C SER A 595 -13.08 -22.65 23.84
N ASP A 596 -13.00 -23.26 25.01
CA ASP A 596 -11.94 -24.17 25.50
C ASP A 596 -11.67 -25.39 24.59
N SER A 597 -12.30 -25.47 23.41
CA SER A 597 -12.20 -26.57 22.44
C SER A 597 -10.81 -26.74 21.82
N THR A 598 -9.86 -25.82 22.02
CA THR A 598 -8.45 -25.99 21.62
C THR A 598 -7.49 -26.24 22.78
N LYS A 599 -7.96 -26.26 24.04
CA LYS A 599 -7.16 -26.84 25.13
C LYS A 599 -7.24 -28.35 24.99
N ILE A 600 -6.31 -28.92 24.22
CA ILE A 600 -5.98 -30.34 24.35
C ILE A 600 -5.68 -30.54 25.84
N PRO A 601 -6.41 -31.41 26.56
CA PRO A 601 -6.17 -31.59 27.97
C PRO A 601 -4.78 -32.20 28.14
N GLU A 602 -3.80 -31.38 28.56
CA GLU A 602 -2.44 -31.82 28.89
C GLU A 602 -2.35 -32.63 30.20
N SER A 603 -3.48 -33.09 30.73
CA SER A 603 -3.50 -33.93 31.91
C SER A 603 -4.54 -35.04 31.78
N ALA A 604 -4.16 -36.08 31.04
CA ALA A 604 -4.60 -37.44 31.33
C ALA A 604 -3.99 -37.87 32.67
N SER A 605 -4.49 -37.32 33.78
CA SER A 605 -4.28 -37.85 35.11
C SER A 605 -5.63 -37.93 35.81
N LEU A 606 -6.23 -39.11 35.67
CA LEU A 606 -6.93 -39.84 36.73
C LEU A 606 -7.65 -38.98 37.78
N LEU A 607 -8.90 -38.60 37.53
CA LEU A 607 -9.88 -38.55 38.61
C LEU A 607 -11.23 -39.10 38.12
N THR A 608 -11.46 -40.35 38.52
CA THR A 608 -12.76 -40.97 38.71
C THR A 608 -13.63 -40.10 39.61
N SER A 609 -14.84 -39.73 39.21
CA SER A 609 -15.99 -39.49 40.09
C SER A 609 -17.25 -39.20 39.30
N SER A 610 -18.26 -40.00 39.58
CA SER A 610 -19.53 -40.14 38.90
C SER A 610 -20.56 -39.07 39.31
N THR A 611 -21.66 -39.06 38.55
CA THR A 611 -23.02 -38.55 38.86
C THR A 611 -23.34 -37.08 38.59
N SER A 612 -24.05 -36.83 37.48
CA SER A 612 -25.45 -36.33 37.47
C SER A 612 -25.84 -35.88 36.05
N SER A 613 -26.15 -36.87 35.21
CA SER A 613 -26.90 -36.69 33.97
C SER A 613 -28.37 -36.41 34.31
N LEU A 614 -28.92 -35.25 33.93
CA LEU A 614 -30.34 -35.07 33.50
C LEU A 614 -30.74 -33.61 33.18
N THR A 615 -29.90 -32.59 33.41
CA THR A 615 -30.22 -31.17 33.09
C THR A 615 -29.66 -30.64 31.77
N ALA A 616 -28.84 -31.42 31.05
CA ALA A 616 -28.22 -30.97 29.79
C ALA A 616 -29.21 -30.87 28.61
N ALA A 617 -30.31 -31.62 28.63
CA ALA A 617 -31.28 -31.61 27.54
C ALA A 617 -32.20 -30.38 27.58
N SER A 618 -32.51 -29.83 28.77
CA SER A 618 -33.36 -28.64 28.94
C SER A 618 -32.58 -27.34 28.75
N SER A 619 -31.27 -27.31 29.06
CA SER A 619 -30.41 -26.18 28.72
C SER A 619 -30.12 -26.10 27.23
N ALA A 620 -29.91 -27.24 26.55
CA ALA A 620 -29.70 -27.28 25.10
C ALA A 620 -30.93 -26.81 24.30
N THR A 621 -32.15 -27.13 24.76
CA THR A 621 -33.39 -26.67 24.10
C THR A 621 -33.64 -25.18 24.30
N ARG A 622 -33.41 -24.63 25.50
CA ARG A 622 -33.49 -23.17 25.73
C ARG A 622 -32.43 -22.37 24.97
N VAL A 623 -31.21 -22.91 24.83
CA VAL A 623 -30.15 -22.27 24.01
C VAL A 623 -30.54 -22.30 22.53
N ASN A 624 -31.11 -23.39 22.03
CA ASN A 624 -31.58 -23.47 20.64
C ASN A 624 -32.78 -22.55 20.36
N GLU A 625 -33.74 -22.42 21.26
CA GLU A 625 -34.88 -21.50 21.09
C GLU A 625 -34.44 -20.02 21.14
N ASN A 626 -33.53 -19.66 22.04
CA ASN A 626 -32.95 -18.32 22.06
C ASN A 626 -32.09 -18.06 20.81
N MET A 627 -31.34 -19.04 20.32
CA MET A 627 -30.61 -18.90 19.05
C MET A 627 -31.54 -18.73 17.84
N ALA A 628 -32.68 -19.43 17.80
CA ALA A 628 -33.64 -19.29 16.71
C ALA A 628 -34.30 -17.90 16.69
N LYS A 629 -34.66 -17.36 17.87
CA LYS A 629 -35.19 -15.99 18.00
C LYS A 629 -34.15 -14.93 17.66
N ILE A 630 -32.88 -15.13 18.06
CA ILE A 630 -31.78 -14.27 17.63
C ILE A 630 -31.64 -14.35 16.11
N PHE A 631 -31.61 -15.55 15.51
CA PHE A 631 -31.51 -15.70 14.05
C PHE A 631 -32.63 -15.00 13.29
N GLN A 632 -33.89 -15.10 13.73
CA GLN A 632 -35.02 -14.42 13.08
C GLN A 632 -34.93 -12.89 13.19
N ASN A 633 -34.57 -12.37 14.36
CA ASN A 633 -34.40 -10.93 14.57
C ASN A 633 -33.17 -10.38 13.83
N THR A 634 -32.10 -11.18 13.72
CA THR A 634 -30.92 -10.80 12.94
C THR A 634 -31.20 -10.90 11.44
N SER A 635 -32.00 -11.85 10.96
CA SER A 635 -32.27 -12.00 9.52
C SER A 635 -33.09 -10.84 8.93
N SER A 636 -34.07 -10.30 9.67
CA SER A 636 -34.82 -9.13 9.21
C SER A 636 -33.97 -7.84 9.25
N GLY A 637 -33.11 -7.70 10.27
CA GLY A 637 -32.12 -6.63 10.34
C GLY A 637 -31.10 -6.69 9.20
N ILE A 638 -30.61 -7.88 8.84
CA ILE A 638 -29.67 -8.06 7.73
C ILE A 638 -30.30 -7.64 6.39
N ILE A 639 -31.56 -8.01 6.11
CA ILE A 639 -32.23 -7.63 4.86
C ILE A 639 -32.41 -6.11 4.77
N ALA A 640 -32.84 -5.46 5.87
CA ALA A 640 -32.98 -3.99 5.90
C ALA A 640 -31.63 -3.28 5.69
N ILE A 641 -30.57 -3.80 6.30
CA ILE A 641 -29.20 -3.29 6.11
C ILE A 641 -28.74 -3.52 4.66
N GLN A 642 -29.04 -4.66 4.05
CA GLN A 642 -28.70 -4.93 2.64
C GLN A 642 -29.44 -4.02 1.67
N ALA A 643 -30.72 -3.72 1.92
CA ALA A 643 -31.49 -2.79 1.10
C ALA A 643 -30.95 -1.36 1.21
N ALA A 644 -30.71 -0.87 2.43
CA ALA A 644 -30.09 0.44 2.66
C ALA A 644 -28.68 0.55 2.05
N ARG A 645 -27.94 -0.57 2.00
CA ARG A 645 -26.63 -0.65 1.33
C ARG A 645 -26.74 -0.58 -0.19
N ALA A 646 -27.65 -1.34 -0.79
CA ALA A 646 -27.87 -1.26 -2.24
C ALA A 646 -28.27 0.15 -2.69
N GLU A 647 -29.05 0.85 -1.87
CA GLU A 647 -29.42 2.25 -2.11
C GLU A 647 -28.23 3.20 -1.94
N SER A 648 -27.41 3.01 -0.90
CA SER A 648 -26.18 3.79 -0.70
C SER A 648 -25.15 3.59 -1.81
N ASP A 649 -24.98 2.35 -2.30
CA ASP A 649 -24.07 2.06 -3.42
C ASP A 649 -24.59 2.64 -4.73
N ALA A 650 -25.90 2.55 -4.99
CA ALA A 650 -26.52 3.21 -6.14
C ALA A 650 -26.30 4.74 -6.08
N SER A 651 -26.47 5.35 -4.91
CA SER A 651 -26.20 6.78 -4.71
C SER A 651 -24.73 7.15 -4.95
N ARG A 652 -23.79 6.33 -4.48
CA ARG A 652 -22.34 6.57 -4.67
C ARG A 652 -21.95 6.47 -6.15
N VAL A 653 -22.46 5.47 -6.86
CA VAL A 653 -22.21 5.31 -8.30
C VAL A 653 -22.73 6.51 -9.10
N GLU A 654 -23.90 7.05 -8.73
CA GLU A 654 -24.46 8.24 -9.37
C GLU A 654 -23.66 9.51 -9.05
N GLU A 655 -23.17 9.66 -7.81
CA GLU A 655 -22.29 10.76 -7.41
C GLU A 655 -20.95 10.73 -8.16
N GLU A 656 -20.34 9.55 -8.29
CA GLU A 656 -19.11 9.38 -9.08
C GLU A 656 -19.34 9.69 -10.56
N ARG A 657 -20.47 9.25 -11.14
CA ARG A 657 -20.85 9.57 -12.52
C ARG A 657 -20.97 11.08 -12.72
N THR A 658 -21.69 11.75 -11.82
CA THR A 658 -21.89 13.20 -11.84
C THR A 658 -20.55 13.93 -11.72
N THR A 659 -19.67 13.49 -10.82
CA THR A 659 -18.33 14.05 -10.63
C THR A 659 -17.46 13.91 -11.89
N ARG A 660 -17.52 12.76 -12.57
CA ARG A 660 -16.82 12.55 -13.84
C ARG A 660 -17.36 13.45 -14.95
N GLN A 661 -18.68 13.64 -15.01
CA GLN A 661 -19.31 14.56 -15.97
C GLN A 661 -18.87 16.01 -15.74
N TRP A 662 -18.81 16.49 -14.49
CA TRP A 662 -18.27 17.82 -14.16
C TRP A 662 -16.81 17.98 -14.57
N ALA A 663 -15.97 17.00 -14.27
CA ALA A 663 -14.55 17.05 -14.65
C ALA A 663 -14.35 17.04 -16.18
N GLU A 664 -15.18 16.30 -16.92
CA GLU A 664 -15.19 16.33 -18.39
C GLU A 664 -15.65 17.70 -18.90
N TYR A 665 -16.74 18.24 -18.34
CA TYR A 665 -17.28 19.56 -18.68
C TYR A 665 -16.24 20.66 -18.51
N ASP A 666 -15.54 20.71 -17.37
CA ASP A 666 -14.51 21.73 -17.09
C ASP A 666 -13.36 21.67 -18.11
N ARG A 667 -12.86 20.47 -18.43
CA ARG A 667 -11.79 20.30 -19.43
C ARG A 667 -12.23 20.74 -20.82
N LEU A 668 -13.46 20.40 -21.22
CA LEU A 668 -13.99 20.80 -22.52
C LEU A 668 -14.31 22.29 -22.57
N ALA A 669 -14.76 22.89 -21.48
CA ALA A 669 -15.00 24.32 -21.35
C ALA A 669 -13.73 25.15 -21.60
N GLU A 670 -12.62 24.78 -20.95
CA GLU A 670 -11.30 25.40 -21.20
C GLU A 670 -10.89 25.25 -22.67
N ARG A 671 -11.17 24.08 -23.26
CA ARG A 671 -10.84 23.82 -24.66
C ARG A 671 -11.66 24.64 -25.64
N VAL A 672 -12.94 24.88 -25.35
CA VAL A 672 -13.83 25.77 -26.13
C VAL A 672 -13.26 27.19 -26.14
N ILE A 673 -12.86 27.71 -24.98
CA ILE A 673 -12.27 29.06 -24.85
C ILE A 673 -10.98 29.14 -25.70
N SER A 674 -10.07 28.18 -25.54
CA SER A 674 -8.81 28.13 -26.30
C SER A 674 -9.01 28.03 -27.81
N LEU A 675 -10.00 27.25 -28.27
CA LEU A 675 -10.29 27.12 -29.70
C LEU A 675 -10.99 28.33 -30.30
N ARG A 676 -11.75 29.08 -29.50
CA ARG A 676 -12.40 30.32 -29.93
C ARG A 676 -11.38 31.41 -30.27
N GLU A 677 -10.25 31.44 -29.56
CA GLU A 677 -9.15 32.39 -29.78
C GLU A 677 -8.19 31.94 -30.90
N SER A 678 -8.25 30.66 -31.29
CA SER A 678 -7.34 30.09 -32.29
C SER A 678 -7.68 30.52 -33.71
N THR A 679 -6.68 31.06 -34.43
CA THR A 679 -6.78 31.42 -35.86
C THR A 679 -6.46 30.26 -36.80
N ARG A 680 -6.25 29.04 -36.26
CA ARG A 680 -5.84 27.88 -37.08
C ARG A 680 -6.97 27.44 -38.03
N PRO A 681 -6.68 27.16 -39.31
CA PRO A 681 -7.65 26.53 -40.20
C PRO A 681 -8.10 25.18 -39.62
N GLY A 682 -9.42 24.95 -39.57
CA GLY A 682 -10.03 23.76 -38.96
C GLY A 682 -10.41 23.90 -37.48
N ALA A 683 -9.95 24.95 -36.78
CA ALA A 683 -10.31 25.19 -35.37
C ALA A 683 -11.83 25.33 -35.19
N LEU A 684 -12.53 25.96 -36.13
CA LEU A 684 -13.99 26.13 -36.10
C LEU A 684 -14.76 24.80 -36.17
N GLN A 685 -14.27 23.81 -36.92
CA GLN A 685 -14.92 22.52 -37.03
C GLN A 685 -14.75 21.70 -35.74
N LEU A 686 -13.54 21.70 -35.19
CA LEU A 686 -13.28 21.08 -33.89
C LEU A 686 -14.07 21.77 -32.76
N LEU A 687 -14.16 23.10 -32.80
CA LEU A 687 -14.96 23.89 -31.86
C LEU A 687 -16.44 23.48 -31.90
N ARG A 688 -17.03 23.27 -33.09
CA ARG A 688 -18.42 22.79 -33.21
C ARG A 688 -18.60 21.40 -32.61
N ASN A 689 -17.68 20.47 -32.84
CA ASN A 689 -17.77 19.11 -32.30
C ASN A 689 -17.67 19.11 -30.78
N ILE A 690 -16.72 19.85 -30.22
CA ILE A 690 -16.56 19.99 -28.77
C ILE A 690 -17.78 20.69 -28.17
N ALA A 691 -18.27 21.75 -28.81
CA ALA A 691 -19.46 22.45 -28.35
C ALA A 691 -20.69 21.53 -28.25
N LYS A 692 -20.84 20.56 -29.16
CA LYS A 692 -21.94 19.57 -29.09
C LYS A 692 -21.82 18.67 -27.86
N ARG A 693 -20.60 18.22 -27.55
CA ARG A 693 -20.35 17.39 -26.36
C ARG A 693 -20.55 18.19 -25.07
N VAL A 694 -20.05 19.42 -25.02
CA VAL A 694 -20.31 20.35 -23.90
C VAL A 694 -21.81 20.54 -23.71
N ARG A 695 -22.56 20.74 -24.79
CA ARG A 695 -24.01 20.91 -24.72
C ARG A 695 -24.74 19.68 -24.16
N ALA A 696 -24.30 18.48 -24.52
CA ALA A 696 -24.86 17.25 -23.94
C ALA A 696 -24.56 17.15 -22.43
N LEU A 697 -23.34 17.49 -22.01
CA LEU A 697 -22.97 17.52 -20.59
C LEU A 697 -23.74 18.60 -19.82
N GLU A 698 -23.99 19.77 -20.41
CA GLU A 698 -24.82 20.81 -19.79
C GLU A 698 -26.25 20.33 -19.53
N ILE A 699 -26.82 19.54 -20.45
CA ILE A 699 -28.14 18.93 -20.26
C ILE A 699 -28.09 17.89 -19.14
N ASP A 700 -27.10 16.98 -19.17
CA ASP A 700 -26.93 15.94 -18.15
C ASP A 700 -26.71 16.53 -16.74
N LEU A 701 -25.99 17.66 -16.65
CA LEU A 701 -25.67 18.36 -15.40
C LEU A 701 -26.73 19.40 -14.99
N ASN A 702 -27.84 19.49 -15.73
CA ASN A 702 -28.93 20.42 -15.52
C ASN A 702 -28.51 21.90 -15.48
N ILE A 703 -27.55 22.28 -16.35
CA ILE A 703 -27.10 23.67 -16.54
C ILE A 703 -28.08 24.38 -17.47
N ALA A 704 -28.66 25.47 -16.96
CA ALA A 704 -29.64 26.25 -17.72
C ALA A 704 -29.06 26.79 -19.04
N ILE A 705 -29.91 26.93 -20.06
CA ILE A 705 -29.48 27.32 -21.41
C ILE A 705 -28.83 28.70 -21.41
N GLU A 706 -29.27 29.60 -20.54
CA GLU A 706 -28.71 30.94 -20.40
C GLU A 706 -27.30 30.94 -19.81
N GLU A 707 -26.93 29.88 -19.08
CA GLU A 707 -25.61 29.71 -18.46
C GLU A 707 -24.63 28.93 -19.35
N SER A 708 -25.11 28.41 -20.48
CA SER A 708 -24.31 27.63 -21.41
C SER A 708 -23.19 28.46 -22.03
N ILE A 709 -21.97 27.95 -21.92
CA ILE A 709 -20.78 28.55 -22.53
C ILE A 709 -20.76 28.41 -24.07
N VAL A 710 -21.60 27.52 -24.60
CA VAL A 710 -21.67 27.18 -26.03
C VAL A 710 -22.96 27.65 -26.70
N CYS A 711 -23.84 28.37 -25.99
CA CYS A 711 -25.14 28.84 -26.50
C CYS A 711 -25.06 29.62 -27.83
N HIS A 712 -23.99 30.40 -28.03
CA HIS A 712 -23.79 31.18 -29.25
C HIS A 712 -23.19 30.37 -30.42
N LEU A 713 -22.62 29.19 -30.13
CA LEU A 713 -21.92 28.37 -31.11
C LEU A 713 -22.83 27.31 -31.74
N ILE A 714 -23.84 26.88 -31.00
CA ILE A 714 -24.84 25.91 -31.45
C ILE A 714 -26.20 26.58 -31.31
N PRO A 715 -26.84 27.01 -32.43
CA PRO A 715 -28.20 27.48 -32.34
C PRO A 715 -29.09 26.35 -31.79
N PRO A 716 -30.08 26.65 -30.95
CA PRO A 716 -31.00 25.65 -30.44
C PRO A 716 -31.58 24.90 -31.63
N SER A 717 -31.37 23.58 -31.69
CA SER A 717 -32.03 22.76 -32.70
C SER A 717 -33.53 22.93 -32.53
N GLN A 718 -34.26 23.09 -33.63
CA GLN A 718 -35.72 23.19 -33.58
C GLN A 718 -36.34 21.95 -32.90
N ASP A 719 -35.65 20.80 -32.95
CA ASP A 719 -36.04 19.57 -32.28
C ASP A 719 -35.92 19.64 -30.74
N GLY A 720 -34.94 20.40 -30.21
CA GLY A 720 -34.75 20.54 -28.76
C GLY A 720 -35.81 21.40 -28.07
N GLN A 721 -36.48 22.30 -28.80
CA GLN A 721 -37.62 23.04 -28.25
C GLN A 721 -38.85 22.15 -28.00
N GLN A 722 -38.92 20.99 -28.64
CA GLN A 722 -40.01 20.04 -28.44
C GLN A 722 -39.79 19.17 -27.19
N GLU A 723 -38.54 18.81 -26.89
CA GLU A 723 -38.17 17.98 -25.74
C GLU A 723 -38.24 18.75 -24.41
N VAL A 724 -37.77 20.01 -24.37
CA VAL A 724 -37.93 20.89 -23.20
C VAL A 724 -39.42 21.16 -22.91
N ARG A 725 -40.25 21.25 -23.96
CA ARG A 725 -41.69 21.41 -23.81
C ARG A 725 -42.37 20.16 -23.27
N MET A 726 -41.81 18.96 -23.48
CA MET A 726 -42.35 17.73 -22.89
C MET A 726 -41.91 17.53 -21.44
N MET A 727 -40.69 17.97 -21.06
CA MET A 727 -40.28 17.93 -19.65
C MET A 727 -41.05 18.93 -18.78
N GLN A 728 -41.35 20.13 -19.29
CA GLN A 728 -42.15 21.12 -18.56
C GLN A 728 -43.63 20.73 -18.41
N VAL A 729 -44.18 19.90 -19.31
CA VAL A 729 -45.56 19.41 -19.19
C VAL A 729 -45.69 18.36 -18.07
N ASN A 730 -44.63 17.62 -17.75
CA ASN A 730 -44.66 16.63 -16.68
C ASN A 730 -44.53 17.24 -15.27
N GLU A 731 -44.06 18.49 -15.13
CA GLU A 731 -44.03 19.18 -13.82
C GLU A 731 -45.37 19.86 -13.46
N GLU A 732 -46.29 20.05 -14.42
CA GLU A 732 -47.62 20.65 -14.17
C GLU A 732 -48.75 19.61 -13.95
N GLU A 733 -48.52 18.30 -14.10
CA GLU A 733 -49.56 17.25 -13.95
C GLU A 733 -49.57 16.52 -12.58
N ASP A 734 -48.65 16.82 -11.65
CA ASP A 734 -48.60 16.17 -10.33
C ASP A 734 -49.21 17.00 -9.18
N GLU A 735 -49.89 18.12 -9.47
CA GLU A 735 -50.75 18.80 -8.49
C GLU A 735 -52.11 18.06 -8.39
N TYR A 736 -52.08 16.86 -7.82
CA TYR A 736 -53.30 16.17 -7.38
C TYR A 736 -53.89 16.96 -6.19
N ASP A 737 -55.09 17.48 -6.42
CA ASP A 737 -55.95 18.15 -5.45
C ASP A 737 -56.27 17.18 -4.29
N ASP A 738 -55.57 17.32 -3.17
CA ASP A 738 -55.75 16.55 -1.91
C ASP A 738 -57.10 16.82 -1.20
N GLY A 739 -58.12 17.27 -1.93
CA GLY A 739 -59.38 17.80 -1.39
C GLY A 739 -60.48 16.78 -1.05
N ASP A 740 -60.42 15.53 -1.51
CA ASP A 740 -61.61 14.65 -1.53
C ASP A 740 -61.49 13.34 -0.70
N ILE A 741 -60.44 13.15 0.10
CA ILE A 741 -60.25 11.88 0.85
C ILE A 741 -61.03 11.84 2.19
N ASP A 742 -61.39 12.98 2.75
CA ASP A 742 -62.03 13.03 4.08
C ASP A 742 -63.50 12.54 4.08
N ASP A 743 -64.22 12.67 2.96
CA ASP A 743 -65.64 12.30 2.87
C ASP A 743 -65.89 10.79 2.70
N GLU A 744 -64.91 10.01 2.22
CA GLU A 744 -65.03 8.55 2.10
C GLU A 744 -64.66 7.81 3.38
N VAL A 745 -63.77 8.39 4.20
CA VAL A 745 -63.36 7.80 5.48
C VAL A 745 -64.47 7.96 6.53
N GLU A 746 -65.19 9.09 6.58
CA GLU A 746 -66.36 9.24 7.46
C GLU A 746 -67.50 8.26 7.09
N LYS A 747 -67.63 7.91 5.81
CA LYS A 747 -68.66 6.98 5.34
C LYS A 747 -68.37 5.52 5.71
N LEU A 748 -67.10 5.14 5.80
CA LEU A 748 -66.67 3.80 6.20
C LEU A 748 -66.64 3.61 7.73
N VAL A 749 -66.35 4.67 8.49
CA VAL A 749 -66.43 4.65 9.97
C VAL A 749 -67.89 4.63 10.46
N GLY A 750 -68.86 5.08 9.65
CA GLY A 750 -70.28 4.94 9.96
C GLY A 750 -70.88 3.55 9.71
N ILE A 751 -70.15 2.63 9.06
CA ILE A 751 -70.60 1.27 8.72
C ILE A 751 -70.00 0.19 9.65
N LEU A 752 -68.88 0.49 10.30
CA LEU A 752 -68.28 -0.32 11.39
C LEU A 752 -68.89 0.07 12.74
#